data_AF-A0A1J4KK32-F1
#
_entry.id   AF-A0A1J4KK32-F1
#
_cell.length_a   1.000
_cell.length_b   1.000
_cell.length_c   1.000
_cell.angle_alpha   90.00
_cell.angle_beta   90.00
_cell.angle_gamma   90.00
#
_symmetry.space_group_name_H-M   'P 1'
#
loop_
_entity.id
_entity.type
_entity.pdbx_description
1 polymer ?
#
loop_
_entity_poly.entity_id
_entity_poly.type
_entity_poly.pdbx_seq_one_letter_code
_entity_poly.pdbx_strand_id
1 'polypeptide(L)'
;MNGLEPISILMAVDEVYSNGNSDPHYLEILANFQSNPENIPKCQEILNDIESSDACRFFASNTLCKIAQNFLPNWNISLALQLSQWSINYLLELSSNFDRNVFINLSKLNAIILHYFWDSNHEECMEEWGSIIELFDNSPNQWSVGLFLLDSLHDTFLTSTNPKIIEIFSKKCLSTIFSLSFSVAKKMKNTTLPQYRYILEMSLNLINKCILDRNENMIFFSKSPYCALITYDFNDLLIFFYLIEFFFEIFEIFTIPAALKCILSITETADTFDQPLRTRKNKPFHTTQSYNCNELRNLNETPITVMINQICNCVLHVIQSKIGLNDEFTINTLSLILSNIATRMNFFTIQQIKEFKRFIQVLVYFTIYMLESNNHSFENVFHLIQFWSKLEIALRNDGPNVEPKRILANISPQICFSYISSLLNMVTIPGSDTDNAIINFMEAKICQYIFPIQNFIMMNPNLICQQIFTGLLNKQKELEDNINNLQQETFSEEVFQIGALERQLCVFMQIASCVVLIKTSGVQNDPNIKYHPSFFSFMVNLMKCSVDWASKGFLFPRIEMCILLFISQFKNTLFGCASLKTQLSRQLFQQLKNKRSLSSFTECQTFFFDRLIVTLKYFSKFYILLNTTLSILYNDNKILPSSESFANLLDETIRNNLPFMNELKFISLRSKFFSILVKIIFQNHKVDNSYLITILQFFFF
;
A
#
# COMPACT_ATOMS: atom_id res chain seq x y z
N MET A 1 -24.13 -7.34 59.25
CA MET A 1 -24.45 -5.93 59.00
C MET A 1 -23.17 -5.14 59.23
N ASN A 2 -22.42 -4.83 58.16
CA ASN A 2 -21.36 -3.83 58.21
C ASN A 2 -21.78 -2.73 57.25
N GLY A 3 -21.98 -1.52 57.79
CA GLY A 3 -22.33 -0.33 57.05
C GLY A 3 -21.16 0.13 56.20
N LEU A 4 -21.19 -0.19 54.92
CA LEU A 4 -20.46 0.56 53.91
C LEU A 4 -21.34 1.76 53.56
N GLU A 5 -20.82 2.96 53.73
CA GLU A 5 -21.46 4.18 53.23
C GLU A 5 -21.77 4.01 51.74
N PRO A 6 -22.91 4.52 51.24
CA PRO A 6 -23.24 4.40 49.83
C PRO A 6 -22.12 5.06 49.01
N ILE A 7 -21.43 4.25 48.21
CA ILE A 7 -20.35 4.70 47.34
C ILE A 7 -20.92 5.77 46.41
N SER A 8 -20.38 6.99 46.50
CA SER A 8 -20.81 8.08 45.64
C SER A 8 -20.39 7.82 44.19
N ILE A 9 -21.16 8.33 43.22
CA ILE A 9 -20.84 8.15 41.80
C ILE A 9 -19.48 8.74 41.43
N LEU A 10 -19.11 9.88 42.04
CA LEU A 10 -17.82 10.54 41.80
C LEU A 10 -16.66 9.67 42.29
N MET A 11 -16.79 9.06 43.48
CA MET A 11 -15.79 8.11 43.99
C MET A 11 -15.65 6.89 43.08
N ALA A 12 -16.76 6.33 42.58
CA ALA A 12 -16.71 5.22 41.64
C ALA A 12 -16.02 5.59 40.32
N VAL A 13 -16.21 6.83 39.83
CA VAL A 13 -15.53 7.33 38.63
C VAL A 13 -14.03 7.48 38.87
N ASP A 14 -13.62 8.11 39.97
CA ASP A 14 -12.20 8.31 40.26
C ASP A 14 -11.47 6.98 40.47
N GLU A 15 -12.10 6.01 41.14
CA GLU A 15 -11.52 4.67 41.29
C GLU A 15 -11.28 4.00 39.93
N VAL A 16 -12.25 4.06 39.01
CA VAL A 16 -12.13 3.36 37.72
C VAL A 16 -11.24 4.11 36.73
N TYR A 17 -11.45 5.42 36.56
CA TYR A 17 -10.81 6.21 35.50
C TYR A 17 -9.49 6.85 35.94
N SER A 18 -9.37 7.26 37.21
CA SER A 18 -8.15 7.88 37.73
C SER A 18 -7.20 6.84 38.33
N ASN A 19 -7.73 5.86 39.08
CA ASN A 19 -6.91 4.85 39.77
C ASN A 19 -6.78 3.52 39.00
N GLY A 20 -7.50 3.36 37.88
CA GLY A 20 -7.44 2.15 37.05
C GLY A 20 -8.02 0.91 37.72
N ASN A 21 -8.92 1.10 38.70
CA ASN A 21 -9.55 0.02 39.45
C ASN A 21 -10.57 -0.71 38.58
N SER A 22 -10.43 -2.03 38.46
CA SER A 22 -11.31 -2.89 37.67
C SER A 22 -12.27 -3.72 38.54
N ASP A 23 -12.54 -3.31 39.78
CA ASP A 23 -13.50 -3.97 40.65
C ASP A 23 -14.89 -4.01 39.98
N PRO A 24 -15.50 -5.20 39.82
CA PRO A 24 -16.83 -5.36 39.23
C PRO A 24 -17.89 -4.49 39.91
N HIS A 25 -17.76 -4.22 41.21
CA HIS A 25 -18.74 -3.42 41.95
C HIS A 25 -18.78 -1.96 41.48
N TYR A 26 -17.62 -1.32 41.28
CA TYR A 26 -17.57 0.04 40.73
C TYR A 26 -18.07 0.08 39.29
N LEU A 27 -17.69 -0.90 38.47
CA LEU A 27 -18.15 -1.00 37.08
C LEU A 27 -19.68 -1.16 36.97
N GLU A 28 -20.28 -1.95 37.86
CA GLU A 28 -21.74 -2.14 37.93
C GLU A 28 -22.45 -0.83 38.34
N ILE A 29 -21.93 -0.10 39.32
CA ILE A 29 -22.47 1.21 39.72
C ILE A 29 -22.46 2.19 38.53
N LEU A 30 -21.33 2.28 37.82
CA LEU A 30 -21.19 3.15 36.66
C LEU A 30 -22.11 2.73 35.50
N ALA A 31 -22.25 1.43 35.24
CA ALA A 31 -23.14 0.90 34.21
C ALA A 31 -24.62 1.19 34.53
N ASN A 32 -25.03 0.97 35.77
CA ASN A 32 -26.39 1.29 36.23
C ASN A 32 -26.68 2.78 36.08
N PHE A 33 -25.72 3.63 36.46
CA PHE A 33 -25.84 5.08 36.27
C PHE A 33 -26.02 5.47 34.80
N GLN A 34 -25.24 4.85 33.90
CA GLN A 34 -25.31 5.09 32.44
C GLN A 34 -26.58 4.57 31.77
N SER A 35 -27.31 3.69 32.46
CA SER A 35 -28.53 3.06 31.94
C SER A 35 -29.82 3.76 32.38
N ASN A 36 -29.76 4.80 33.21
CA ASN A 36 -30.94 5.51 33.70
C ASN A 36 -31.04 6.94 33.14
N PRO A 37 -32.09 7.26 32.33
CA PRO A 37 -32.28 8.60 31.77
C PRO A 37 -32.59 9.68 32.82
N GLU A 38 -33.01 9.33 34.03
CA GLU A 38 -33.22 10.29 35.12
C GLU A 38 -31.91 10.94 35.61
N ASN A 39 -30.75 10.39 35.20
CA ASN A 39 -29.43 10.91 35.57
C ASN A 39 -28.95 12.08 34.68
N ILE A 40 -29.71 12.49 33.66
CA ILE A 40 -29.32 13.61 32.78
C ILE A 40 -29.04 14.90 33.59
N PRO A 41 -29.93 15.37 34.49
CA PRO A 41 -29.68 16.60 35.27
C PRO A 41 -28.41 16.49 36.12
N LYS A 42 -28.15 15.30 36.67
CA LYS A 42 -26.95 15.04 37.48
C LYS A 42 -25.67 15.05 36.63
N CYS A 43 -25.73 14.58 35.38
CA CYS A 43 -24.61 14.72 34.46
C CYS A 43 -24.35 16.20 34.12
N GLN A 44 -25.40 17.00 33.94
CA GLN A 44 -25.28 18.45 33.72
C GLN A 44 -24.69 19.16 34.94
N GLU A 45 -25.08 18.76 36.15
CA GLU A 45 -24.52 19.26 37.41
C GLU A 45 -23.02 18.97 37.51
N ILE A 46 -22.59 17.73 37.26
CA ILE A 46 -21.17 17.33 37.26
C ILE A 46 -20.36 18.10 36.22
N LEU A 47 -20.96 18.37 35.05
CA LEU A 47 -20.29 19.14 34.00
C LEU A 47 -20.16 20.63 34.39
N ASN A 48 -21.19 21.24 34.94
CA ASN A 48 -21.18 22.64 35.37
C ASN A 48 -20.33 22.90 36.62
N ASP A 49 -20.01 21.87 37.39
CA ASP A 49 -19.18 21.98 38.58
C ASP A 49 -17.69 22.15 38.22
N ILE A 50 -17.15 23.30 38.61
CA ILE A 50 -15.74 23.66 38.37
C ILE A 50 -14.81 22.75 39.20
N GLU A 51 -15.25 22.27 40.37
CA GLU A 51 -14.47 21.42 41.26
C GLU A 51 -14.41 19.96 40.81
N SER A 52 -15.27 19.56 39.86
CA SER A 52 -15.30 18.19 39.33
C SER A 52 -14.01 17.85 38.58
N SER A 53 -13.52 16.61 38.77
CA SER A 53 -12.31 16.12 38.10
C SER A 53 -12.52 15.94 36.59
N ASP A 54 -11.45 15.98 35.80
CA ASP A 54 -11.51 15.72 34.35
C ASP A 54 -12.10 14.33 34.05
N ALA A 55 -11.81 13.34 34.89
CA ALA A 55 -12.40 12.00 34.81
C ALA A 55 -13.92 12.02 35.02
N CYS A 56 -14.40 12.79 36.00
CA CYS A 56 -15.83 12.98 36.26
C CYS A 56 -16.54 13.69 35.11
N ARG A 57 -15.96 14.77 34.56
CA ARG A 57 -16.51 15.46 33.38
C ARG A 57 -16.51 14.57 32.14
N PHE A 58 -15.45 13.80 31.91
CA PHE A 58 -15.41 12.81 30.83
C PHE A 58 -16.50 11.75 30.99
N PHE A 59 -16.64 11.19 32.19
CA PHE A 59 -17.68 10.19 32.47
C PHE A 59 -19.08 10.76 32.29
N ALA A 60 -19.35 11.97 32.80
CA ALA A 60 -20.66 12.62 32.67
C ALA A 60 -21.03 12.91 31.21
N SER A 61 -20.10 13.48 30.43
CA SER A 61 -20.32 13.75 29.00
C SER A 61 -20.54 12.45 28.19
N ASN A 62 -19.77 11.40 28.44
CA ASN A 62 -19.96 10.09 27.80
C ASN A 62 -21.29 9.43 28.24
N THR A 63 -21.69 9.60 29.50
CA THR A 63 -22.94 9.08 30.02
C THR A 63 -24.14 9.71 29.31
N LEU A 64 -24.11 11.02 29.05
CA LEU A 64 -25.14 11.68 28.24
C LEU A 64 -25.25 11.06 26.84
N CYS A 65 -24.13 10.75 26.17
CA CYS A 65 -24.15 10.06 24.89
C CYS A 65 -24.81 8.67 24.97
N LYS A 66 -24.46 7.86 25.97
CA LYS A 66 -25.01 6.51 26.15
C LYS A 66 -26.50 6.55 26.45
N ILE A 67 -26.93 7.46 27.31
CA ILE A 67 -28.34 7.66 27.63
C ILE A 67 -29.10 8.05 26.35
N ALA A 68 -28.58 9.01 25.58
CA ALA A 68 -29.18 9.42 24.32
C ALA A 68 -29.31 8.23 23.34
N GLN A 69 -28.25 7.47 23.13
CA GLN A 69 -28.28 6.29 22.22
C GLN A 69 -29.32 5.24 22.62
N ASN A 70 -29.52 5.02 23.92
CA ASN A 70 -30.42 3.97 24.41
C ASN A 70 -31.88 4.42 24.51
N PHE A 71 -32.13 5.72 24.79
CA PHE A 71 -33.45 6.21 25.16
C PHE A 71 -34.07 7.21 24.19
N LEU A 72 -33.35 7.67 23.17
CA LEU A 72 -33.88 8.62 22.17
C LEU A 72 -35.24 8.21 21.58
N PRO A 73 -35.50 6.93 21.25
CA PRO A 73 -36.80 6.53 20.72
C PRO A 73 -37.99 6.80 21.65
N ASN A 74 -37.73 6.99 22.94
CA ASN A 74 -38.74 7.25 23.96
C ASN A 74 -38.84 8.74 24.31
N TRP A 75 -37.99 9.59 23.74
CA TRP A 75 -37.98 11.03 24.02
C TRP A 75 -38.94 11.77 23.10
N ASN A 76 -39.56 12.83 23.64
CA ASN A 76 -40.20 13.82 22.78
C ASN A 76 -39.12 14.72 22.15
N ILE A 77 -39.42 15.31 21.00
CA ILE A 77 -38.43 16.09 20.26
C ILE A 77 -37.98 17.32 21.05
N SER A 78 -38.88 17.93 21.83
CA SER A 78 -38.60 19.10 22.65
C SER A 78 -37.51 18.84 23.69
N LEU A 79 -37.55 17.69 24.37
CA LEU A 79 -36.54 17.30 25.35
C LEU A 79 -35.17 17.10 24.68
N ALA A 80 -35.16 16.45 23.52
CA ALA A 80 -33.93 16.21 22.80
C ALA A 80 -33.29 17.51 22.27
N LEU A 81 -34.10 18.42 21.74
CA LEU A 81 -33.66 19.76 21.31
C LEU A 81 -33.18 20.61 22.49
N GLN A 82 -33.85 20.53 23.65
CA GLN A 82 -33.37 21.21 24.88
C GLN A 82 -31.99 20.69 25.31
N LEU A 83 -31.76 19.38 25.24
CA LEU A 83 -30.47 18.79 25.58
C LEU A 83 -29.39 19.16 24.55
N SER A 84 -29.74 19.17 23.25
CA SER A 84 -28.88 19.65 22.16
C SER A 84 -28.43 21.09 22.43
N GLN A 85 -29.39 22.00 22.59
CA GLN A 85 -29.14 23.41 22.82
C GLN A 85 -28.35 23.68 24.11
N TRP A 86 -28.67 22.96 25.19
CA TRP A 86 -27.89 23.04 26.43
C TRP A 86 -26.43 22.65 26.20
N SER A 87 -26.19 21.55 25.49
CA SER A 87 -24.82 21.08 25.25
C SER A 87 -24.01 22.02 24.36
N ILE A 88 -24.63 22.64 23.34
CA ILE A 88 -23.98 23.65 22.50
C ILE A 88 -23.62 24.88 23.33
N ASN A 89 -24.55 25.39 24.14
CA ASN A 89 -24.30 26.54 25.01
C ASN A 89 -23.18 26.27 26.01
N TYR A 90 -23.16 25.09 26.63
CA TYR A 90 -22.11 24.66 27.53
C TYR A 90 -20.73 24.63 26.84
N LEU A 91 -20.65 24.11 25.61
CA LEU A 91 -19.41 24.13 24.83
C LEU A 91 -18.94 25.55 24.48
N LEU A 92 -19.88 26.48 24.23
CA LEU A 92 -19.56 27.89 23.96
C LEU A 92 -19.02 28.60 25.20
N GLU A 93 -19.59 28.35 26.38
CA GLU A 93 -19.10 28.87 27.66
C GLU A 93 -17.68 28.39 27.97
N LEU A 94 -17.38 27.13 27.66
CA LEU A 94 -16.06 26.52 27.84
C LEU A 94 -15.06 26.81 26.73
N SER A 95 -15.40 27.61 25.72
CA SER A 95 -14.54 27.84 24.55
C SER A 95 -13.15 28.43 24.87
N SER A 96 -12.94 28.91 26.11
CA SER A 96 -11.64 29.36 26.64
C SER A 96 -10.85 28.28 27.39
N ASN A 97 -11.51 27.25 27.94
CA ASN A 97 -10.92 26.16 28.71
C ASN A 97 -11.21 24.82 28.00
N PHE A 98 -10.30 24.45 27.10
CA PHE A 98 -10.49 23.36 26.17
C PHE A 98 -10.20 21.98 26.78
N ASP A 99 -11.25 21.25 27.19
CA ASP A 99 -11.18 19.79 27.43
C ASP A 99 -11.65 19.03 26.16
N ARG A 100 -10.68 18.51 25.42
CA ARG A 100 -10.90 17.83 24.14
C ARG A 100 -11.91 16.68 24.24
N ASN A 101 -11.90 15.91 25.31
CA ASN A 101 -12.72 14.71 25.40
C ASN A 101 -14.19 15.06 25.66
N VAL A 102 -14.44 16.08 26.49
CA VAL A 102 -15.79 16.61 26.72
C VAL A 102 -16.35 17.21 25.43
N PHE A 103 -15.54 17.96 24.67
CA PHE A 103 -15.93 18.50 23.37
C PHE A 103 -16.34 17.42 22.37
N ILE A 104 -15.55 16.35 22.26
CA ILE A 104 -15.85 15.21 21.37
C ILE A 104 -17.16 14.53 21.80
N ASN A 105 -17.34 14.23 23.09
CA ASN A 105 -18.53 13.54 23.57
C ASN A 105 -19.79 14.38 23.38
N LEU A 106 -19.79 15.65 23.79
CA LEU A 106 -20.96 16.50 23.64
C LEU A 106 -21.27 16.81 22.17
N SER A 107 -20.27 16.93 21.30
CA SER A 107 -20.51 17.08 19.87
C SER A 107 -21.10 15.80 19.25
N LYS A 108 -20.66 14.63 19.71
CA LYS A 108 -21.26 13.34 19.34
C LYS A 108 -22.69 13.19 19.85
N LEU A 109 -23.00 13.67 21.06
CA LEU A 109 -24.37 13.73 21.58
C LEU A 109 -25.29 14.48 20.63
N ASN A 110 -24.89 15.68 20.20
CA ASN A 110 -25.65 16.47 19.22
C ASN A 110 -25.83 15.71 17.89
N ALA A 111 -24.77 15.07 17.39
CA ALA A 111 -24.84 14.31 16.16
C ALA A 111 -25.79 13.10 16.26
N ILE A 112 -25.83 12.39 17.39
CA ILE A 112 -26.77 11.29 17.65
C ILE A 112 -28.22 11.80 17.66
N ILE A 113 -28.47 12.90 18.35
CA ILE A 113 -29.81 13.50 18.44
C ILE A 113 -30.29 13.89 17.04
N LEU A 114 -29.48 14.65 16.30
CA LEU A 114 -29.82 15.12 14.96
C LEU A 114 -29.99 13.96 13.98
N HIS A 115 -29.13 12.93 14.02
CA HIS A 115 -29.22 11.76 13.15
C HIS A 115 -30.56 11.02 13.31
N TYR A 116 -30.97 10.75 14.55
CA TYR A 116 -32.21 10.01 14.82
C TYR A 116 -33.47 10.73 14.31
N PHE A 117 -33.57 12.03 14.56
CA PHE A 117 -34.76 12.80 14.15
C PHE A 117 -34.75 13.11 12.65
N TRP A 118 -33.58 13.19 12.03
CA TRP A 118 -33.47 13.27 10.57
C TRP A 118 -33.91 11.96 9.91
N ASP A 119 -33.54 10.79 10.47
CA ASP A 119 -34.06 9.48 10.02
C ASP A 119 -35.60 9.42 10.08
N SER A 120 -36.16 10.03 11.13
CA SER A 120 -37.58 10.08 11.42
C SER A 120 -38.35 11.19 10.65
N ASN A 121 -37.68 11.95 9.76
CA ASN A 121 -38.23 13.06 8.96
C ASN A 121 -38.83 14.24 9.75
N HIS A 122 -38.27 14.58 10.91
CA HIS A 122 -38.70 15.78 11.64
C HIS A 122 -37.96 17.03 11.15
N GLU A 123 -38.69 17.97 10.53
CA GLU A 123 -38.11 19.18 9.93
C GLU A 123 -37.54 20.17 10.96
N GLU A 124 -38.02 20.14 12.21
CA GLU A 124 -37.57 21.01 13.32
C GLU A 124 -36.06 20.89 13.59
N CYS A 125 -35.47 19.72 13.31
CA CYS A 125 -34.01 19.51 13.44
C CYS A 125 -33.18 20.23 12.37
N MET A 126 -33.80 20.75 11.30
CA MET A 126 -33.11 21.58 10.31
C MET A 126 -32.82 23.00 10.84
N GLU A 127 -33.56 23.47 11.84
CA GLU A 127 -33.30 24.75 12.50
C GLU A 127 -32.02 24.69 13.36
N GLU A 128 -31.79 23.57 14.03
CA GLU A 128 -30.54 23.30 14.78
C GLU A 128 -29.32 23.28 13.85
N TRP A 129 -29.45 22.66 12.66
CA TRP A 129 -28.41 22.72 11.64
C TRP A 129 -28.08 24.17 11.23
N GLY A 130 -29.10 25.03 11.08
CA GLY A 130 -28.92 26.46 10.85
C GLY A 130 -28.14 27.14 11.98
N SER A 131 -28.50 26.85 13.22
CA SER A 131 -27.84 27.39 14.42
C SER A 131 -26.35 26.99 14.50
N ILE A 132 -26.00 25.77 14.09
CA ILE A 132 -24.60 25.31 14.02
C ILE A 132 -23.82 26.09 12.95
N ILE A 133 -24.45 26.42 11.82
CA ILE A 133 -23.81 27.21 10.75
C ILE A 133 -23.52 28.64 11.24
N GLU A 134 -24.43 29.26 11.99
CA GLU A 134 -24.29 30.62 12.49
C GLU A 134 -23.06 30.81 13.40
N LEU A 135 -22.57 29.74 14.04
CA LEU A 135 -21.34 29.79 14.85
C LEU A 135 -20.10 30.27 14.05
N PHE A 136 -20.10 30.09 12.72
CA PHE A 136 -18.98 30.45 11.85
C PHE A 136 -18.96 31.93 11.44
N ASP A 137 -20.04 32.66 11.71
CA ASP A 137 -20.12 34.12 11.50
C ASP A 137 -19.48 34.91 12.65
N ASN A 138 -19.17 34.23 13.77
CA ASN A 138 -18.71 34.83 15.01
C ASN A 138 -17.18 34.72 15.20
N SER A 139 -16.73 34.56 16.45
CA SER A 139 -15.31 34.61 16.85
C SER A 139 -14.57 33.27 16.65
N PRO A 140 -13.23 33.29 16.54
CA PRO A 140 -12.39 32.08 16.49
C PRO A 140 -12.72 30.98 17.50
N ASN A 141 -13.00 31.36 18.75
CA ASN A 141 -13.29 30.40 19.81
C ASN A 141 -14.58 29.62 19.52
N GLN A 142 -15.58 30.28 18.94
CA GLN A 142 -16.83 29.64 18.52
C GLN A 142 -16.64 28.76 17.27
N TRP A 143 -15.72 29.11 16.38
CA TRP A 143 -15.36 28.25 15.24
C TRP A 143 -14.83 26.90 15.72
N SER A 144 -14.12 26.85 16.84
CA SER A 144 -13.64 25.58 17.40
C SER A 144 -14.79 24.66 17.79
N VAL A 145 -15.81 25.18 18.48
CA VAL A 145 -17.04 24.45 18.83
C VAL A 145 -17.77 24.00 17.56
N GLY A 146 -17.95 24.91 16.60
CA GLY A 146 -18.57 24.61 15.31
C GLY A 146 -17.86 23.47 14.57
N LEU A 147 -16.52 23.47 14.52
CA LEU A 147 -15.75 22.42 13.87
C LEU A 147 -15.92 21.05 14.54
N PHE A 148 -15.97 20.98 15.88
CA PHE A 148 -16.24 19.71 16.58
C PHE A 148 -17.64 19.15 16.29
N LEU A 149 -18.64 20.04 16.25
CA LEU A 149 -20.01 19.68 15.89
C LEU A 149 -20.07 19.15 14.45
N LEU A 150 -19.47 19.87 13.50
CA LEU A 150 -19.44 19.45 12.10
C LEU A 150 -18.68 18.13 11.90
N ASP A 151 -17.58 17.91 12.61
CA ASP A 151 -16.80 16.65 12.55
C ASP A 151 -17.62 15.46 13.09
N SER A 152 -18.33 15.65 14.20
CA SER A 152 -19.18 14.61 14.79
C SER A 152 -20.40 14.31 13.93
N LEU A 153 -21.00 15.34 13.32
CA LEU A 153 -22.11 15.20 12.37
C LEU A 153 -21.66 14.44 11.12
N HIS A 154 -20.52 14.82 10.55
CA HIS A 154 -19.94 14.15 9.40
C HIS A 154 -19.77 12.64 9.66
N ASP A 155 -19.10 12.27 10.76
CA ASP A 155 -18.84 10.87 11.09
C ASP A 155 -20.13 10.08 11.36
N THR A 156 -21.10 10.67 12.08
CA THR A 156 -22.35 9.98 12.44
C THR A 156 -23.26 9.77 11.22
N PHE A 157 -23.40 10.78 10.36
CA PHE A 157 -24.31 10.72 9.23
C PHE A 157 -23.79 9.82 8.09
N LEU A 158 -22.50 9.87 7.79
CA LEU A 158 -21.91 9.09 6.69
C LEU A 158 -21.69 7.61 7.06
N THR A 159 -21.59 7.29 8.35
CA THR A 159 -21.56 5.89 8.83
C THR A 159 -22.96 5.30 9.12
N SER A 160 -24.02 6.04 8.79
CA SER A 160 -25.40 5.62 9.00
C SER A 160 -25.74 4.32 8.26
N THR A 161 -26.55 3.46 8.87
CA THR A 161 -27.08 2.26 8.19
C THR A 161 -28.18 2.58 7.18
N ASN A 162 -28.78 3.77 7.25
CA ASN A 162 -29.83 4.20 6.31
C ASN A 162 -29.21 4.96 5.11
N PRO A 163 -29.22 4.39 3.89
CA PRO A 163 -28.61 5.01 2.71
C PRO A 163 -29.30 6.31 2.28
N LYS A 164 -30.59 6.50 2.60
CA LYS A 164 -31.31 7.74 2.28
C LYS A 164 -30.78 8.93 3.08
N ILE A 165 -30.41 8.71 4.35
CA ILE A 165 -29.80 9.75 5.19
C ILE A 165 -28.45 10.15 4.61
N ILE A 166 -27.61 9.16 4.27
CA ILE A 166 -26.31 9.40 3.64
C ILE A 166 -26.49 10.24 2.38
N GLU A 167 -27.44 9.89 1.51
CA GLU A 167 -27.72 10.63 0.28
C GLU A 167 -28.16 12.08 0.55
N ILE A 168 -29.12 12.29 1.46
CA ILE A 168 -29.64 13.63 1.77
C ILE A 168 -28.55 14.50 2.42
N PHE A 169 -27.81 13.95 3.38
CA PHE A 169 -26.73 14.64 4.07
C PHE A 169 -25.60 15.00 3.11
N SER A 170 -25.18 14.05 2.28
CA SER A 170 -24.17 14.28 1.23
C SER A 170 -24.59 15.40 0.29
N LYS A 171 -25.87 15.43 -0.12
CA LYS A 171 -26.40 16.41 -1.07
C LYS A 171 -26.63 17.81 -0.48
N LYS A 172 -27.08 17.90 0.78
CA LYS A 172 -27.50 19.17 1.40
C LYS A 172 -26.42 19.79 2.29
N CYS A 173 -25.60 18.98 2.95
CA CYS A 173 -24.79 19.43 4.08
C CYS A 173 -23.29 19.37 3.77
N LEU A 174 -22.80 18.33 3.09
CA LEU A 174 -21.35 18.10 2.90
C LEU A 174 -20.64 19.27 2.21
N SER A 175 -21.26 19.89 1.20
CA SER A 175 -20.68 21.07 0.54
C SER A 175 -20.58 22.28 1.47
N THR A 176 -21.54 22.43 2.39
CA THR A 176 -21.56 23.49 3.39
C THR A 176 -20.52 23.23 4.47
N ILE A 177 -20.35 21.98 4.91
CA ILE A 177 -19.29 21.58 5.84
C ILE A 177 -17.92 21.91 5.26
N PHE A 178 -17.69 21.52 4.00
CA PHE A 178 -16.46 21.85 3.30
C PHE A 178 -16.23 23.36 3.22
N SER A 179 -17.24 24.13 2.82
CA SER A 179 -17.09 25.58 2.59
C SER A 179 -16.82 26.35 3.88
N LEU A 180 -17.50 26.00 4.98
CA LEU A 180 -17.27 26.58 6.30
C LEU A 180 -15.87 26.24 6.82
N SER A 181 -15.49 24.97 6.74
CA SER A 181 -14.16 24.52 7.16
C SER A 181 -13.05 25.20 6.34
N PHE A 182 -13.24 25.33 5.03
CA PHE A 182 -12.31 26.03 4.15
C PHE A 182 -12.24 27.53 4.45
N SER A 183 -13.37 28.18 4.73
CA SER A 183 -13.42 29.59 5.15
C SER A 183 -12.64 29.82 6.44
N VAL A 184 -12.80 28.93 7.43
CA VAL A 184 -12.04 28.95 8.68
C VAL A 184 -10.55 28.78 8.41
N ALA A 185 -10.15 27.78 7.63
CA ALA A 185 -8.76 27.55 7.26
C ALA A 185 -8.15 28.79 6.59
N LYS A 186 -8.89 29.43 5.68
CA LYS A 186 -8.45 30.63 4.95
C LYS A 186 -8.27 31.84 5.86
N LYS A 187 -9.21 32.06 6.80
CA LYS A 187 -9.08 33.13 7.81
C LYS A 187 -7.90 32.85 8.73
N MET A 188 -7.74 31.60 9.17
CA MET A 188 -6.71 31.17 10.13
C MET A 188 -5.30 31.17 9.56
N LYS A 189 -5.13 30.86 8.27
CA LYS A 189 -3.84 30.94 7.57
C LYS A 189 -3.17 32.31 7.72
N ASN A 190 -3.96 33.39 7.75
CA ASN A 190 -3.44 34.76 7.87
C ASN A 190 -3.18 35.18 9.32
N THR A 191 -3.52 34.34 10.30
CA THR A 191 -3.29 34.63 11.72
C THR A 191 -1.90 34.17 12.14
N THR A 192 -1.21 35.00 12.91
CA THR A 192 0.13 34.69 13.45
C THR A 192 0.07 34.10 14.86
N LEU A 193 -1.12 33.95 15.43
CA LEU A 193 -1.32 33.55 16.82
C LEU A 193 -1.19 32.02 16.97
N PRO A 194 -0.18 31.51 17.69
CA PRO A 194 0.06 30.07 17.81
C PRO A 194 -1.11 29.30 18.42
N GLN A 195 -1.87 29.97 19.31
CA GLN A 195 -3.04 29.40 19.97
C GLN A 195 -4.15 28.99 19.01
N TYR A 196 -4.19 29.49 17.77
CA TYR A 196 -5.21 29.09 16.78
C TYR A 196 -4.74 28.00 15.80
N ARG A 197 -3.52 27.49 15.97
CA ARG A 197 -2.99 26.39 15.14
C ARG A 197 -3.87 25.15 15.20
N TYR A 198 -4.45 24.82 16.36
CA TYR A 198 -5.35 23.67 16.50
C TYR A 198 -6.65 23.85 15.71
N ILE A 199 -7.20 25.08 15.64
CA ILE A 199 -8.40 25.39 14.83
C ILE A 199 -8.10 25.15 13.35
N LEU A 200 -6.94 25.63 12.89
CA LEU A 200 -6.48 25.39 11.53
C LEU A 200 -6.36 23.87 11.25
N GLU A 201 -5.72 23.12 12.14
CA GLU A 201 -5.58 21.67 11.99
C GLU A 201 -6.93 20.93 11.95
N MET A 202 -7.87 21.28 12.84
CA MET A 202 -9.23 20.70 12.84
C MET A 202 -9.95 21.01 11.53
N SER A 203 -9.88 22.26 11.06
CA SER A 203 -10.49 22.65 9.79
C SER A 203 -9.93 21.85 8.61
N LEU A 204 -8.62 21.61 8.57
CA LEU A 204 -7.97 20.81 7.52
C LEU A 204 -8.35 19.33 7.61
N ASN A 205 -8.43 18.75 8.81
CA ASN A 205 -8.87 17.37 8.97
C ASN A 205 -10.31 17.17 8.47
N LEU A 206 -11.20 18.12 8.75
CA LEU A 206 -12.59 18.07 8.29
C LEU A 206 -12.70 18.26 6.77
N ILE A 207 -11.91 19.18 6.20
CA ILE A 207 -11.76 19.33 4.74
C ILE A 207 -11.29 18.01 4.11
N ASN A 208 -10.28 17.37 4.70
CA ASN A 208 -9.74 16.10 4.22
C ASN A 208 -10.81 15.00 4.17
N LYS A 209 -11.58 14.84 5.26
CA LYS A 209 -12.70 13.91 5.34
C LYS A 209 -13.73 14.18 4.24
N CYS A 210 -14.13 15.44 4.06
CA CYS A 210 -15.07 15.84 3.02
C CYS A 210 -14.57 15.53 1.59
N ILE A 211 -13.26 15.61 1.34
CA ILE A 211 -12.66 15.28 0.03
C ILE A 211 -12.76 13.76 -0.24
N LEU A 212 -12.46 12.93 0.75
CA LEU A 212 -12.49 11.47 0.63
C LEU A 212 -13.92 10.95 0.40
N ASP A 213 -14.88 11.36 1.23
CA ASP A 213 -16.22 10.78 1.23
C ASP A 213 -17.08 11.24 0.04
N ARG A 214 -16.68 12.33 -0.60
CA ARG A 214 -17.27 12.78 -1.86
C ARG A 214 -17.09 11.73 -2.96
N ASN A 215 -15.96 11.01 -2.99
CA ASN A 215 -15.68 9.99 -4.02
C ASN A 215 -16.65 8.83 -3.97
N GLU A 216 -16.91 8.31 -2.78
CA GLU A 216 -17.75 7.13 -2.59
C GLU A 216 -19.21 7.43 -2.96
N ASN A 217 -19.63 8.69 -2.81
CA ASN A 217 -21.01 9.14 -3.00
C ASN A 217 -21.23 9.99 -4.28
N MET A 218 -20.26 10.01 -5.22
CA MET A 218 -20.24 10.86 -6.44
C MET A 218 -21.48 10.75 -7.35
N ILE A 219 -22.27 9.68 -7.28
CA ILE A 219 -23.48 9.49 -8.11
C ILE A 219 -24.55 10.57 -7.80
N PHE A 220 -24.52 11.19 -6.62
CA PHE A 220 -25.63 12.02 -6.12
C PHE A 220 -25.43 13.54 -6.24
N PHE A 221 -24.20 14.01 -6.50
CA PHE A 221 -23.88 15.45 -6.51
C PHE A 221 -24.35 16.20 -7.76
N SER A 222 -24.74 15.52 -8.85
CA SER A 222 -24.99 16.18 -10.14
C SER A 222 -26.34 16.90 -10.27
N LYS A 223 -27.13 17.10 -9.20
CA LYS A 223 -28.53 17.61 -9.27
C LYS A 223 -28.97 18.49 -8.09
N SER A 224 -28.15 19.44 -7.61
CA SER A 224 -28.59 20.43 -6.61
C SER A 224 -28.55 21.86 -7.16
N PRO A 225 -29.69 22.58 -7.27
CA PRO A 225 -29.75 23.94 -7.82
C PRO A 225 -29.59 25.06 -6.77
N TYR A 226 -29.22 24.76 -5.52
CA TYR A 226 -29.30 25.73 -4.40
C TYR A 226 -27.96 26.15 -3.78
N CYS A 227 -26.83 26.01 -4.49
CA CYS A 227 -25.53 26.55 -4.03
C CYS A 227 -25.21 27.86 -4.77
N ALA A 228 -25.84 28.98 -4.38
CA ALA A 228 -25.63 30.26 -5.05
C ALA A 228 -24.30 30.96 -4.69
N LEU A 229 -23.72 30.66 -3.52
CA LEU A 229 -22.41 31.18 -3.10
C LEU A 229 -21.23 30.27 -3.48
N ILE A 230 -21.54 29.10 -4.06
CA ILE A 230 -20.62 28.27 -4.84
C ILE A 230 -21.35 27.99 -6.17
N THR A 231 -21.61 29.06 -6.92
CA THR A 231 -22.02 29.01 -8.33
C THR A 231 -20.88 28.56 -9.25
N TYR A 232 -19.71 28.27 -8.69
CA TYR A 232 -18.72 27.42 -9.30
C TYR A 232 -19.12 25.97 -9.00
N ASP A 233 -19.75 25.32 -9.97
CA ASP A 233 -19.84 23.87 -9.99
C ASP A 233 -18.43 23.36 -9.60
N PHE A 234 -18.24 22.62 -8.49
CA PHE A 234 -16.90 22.18 -8.03
C PHE A 234 -16.14 21.35 -9.09
N ASN A 235 -16.78 21.08 -10.23
CA ASN A 235 -16.17 20.69 -11.50
C ASN A 235 -15.23 21.77 -12.11
N ASP A 236 -15.21 22.99 -11.56
CA ASP A 236 -14.33 24.08 -11.99
C ASP A 236 -12.92 23.85 -11.46
N LEU A 237 -12.09 23.32 -12.33
CA LEU A 237 -10.67 23.01 -12.12
C LEU A 237 -9.80 24.14 -11.58
N LEU A 238 -10.22 25.38 -11.80
CA LEU A 238 -9.60 26.55 -11.19
C LEU A 238 -9.63 26.47 -9.66
N ILE A 239 -10.69 25.93 -9.07
CA ILE A 239 -10.79 25.75 -7.61
C ILE A 239 -9.75 24.74 -7.13
N PHE A 240 -9.59 23.61 -7.82
CA PHE A 240 -8.60 22.60 -7.44
C PHE A 240 -7.16 23.13 -7.49
N PHE A 241 -6.84 23.93 -8.51
CA PHE A 241 -5.55 24.60 -8.60
C PHE A 241 -5.28 25.46 -7.36
N TYR A 242 -6.22 26.33 -7.00
CA TYR A 242 -6.09 27.19 -5.82
C TYR A 242 -6.04 26.39 -4.51
N LEU A 243 -6.76 25.26 -4.42
CA LEU A 243 -6.74 24.40 -3.24
C LEU A 243 -5.37 23.76 -3.02
N ILE A 244 -4.73 23.25 -4.07
CA ILE A 244 -3.41 22.62 -3.97
C ILE A 244 -2.37 23.65 -3.50
N GLU A 245 -2.34 24.84 -4.13
CA GLU A 245 -1.47 25.94 -3.70
C GLU A 245 -1.72 26.32 -2.24
N PHE A 246 -2.99 26.49 -1.88
CA PHE A 246 -3.40 26.87 -0.54
C PHE A 246 -2.92 25.88 0.53
N PHE A 247 -3.09 24.57 0.30
CA PHE A 247 -2.64 23.56 1.26
C PHE A 247 -1.12 23.45 1.32
N PHE A 248 -0.42 23.56 0.19
CA PHE A 248 1.05 23.57 0.20
C PHE A 248 1.61 24.80 0.93
N GLU A 249 1.00 25.97 0.74
CA GLU A 249 1.40 27.19 1.44
C GLU A 249 1.16 27.10 2.94
N ILE A 250 0.03 26.52 3.37
CA ILE A 250 -0.20 26.23 4.80
C ILE A 250 0.85 25.26 5.34
N PHE A 251 1.17 24.20 4.59
CA PHE A 251 2.19 23.25 5.00
C PHE A 251 3.57 23.90 5.10
N GLU A 252 3.91 24.76 4.15
CA GLU A 252 5.15 25.52 4.14
C GLU A 252 5.30 26.45 5.34
N ILE A 253 4.25 27.21 5.67
CA ILE A 253 4.28 28.19 6.76
C ILE A 253 4.24 27.50 8.13
N PHE A 254 3.36 26.50 8.30
CA PHE A 254 3.01 25.97 9.61
C PHE A 254 3.48 24.53 9.85
N THR A 255 3.97 23.82 8.83
CA THR A 255 4.34 22.39 8.88
C THR A 255 3.25 21.49 9.46
N ILE A 256 1.97 21.78 9.16
CA ILE A 256 0.81 21.02 9.66
C ILE A 256 0.56 19.79 8.76
N PRO A 257 0.68 18.56 9.28
CA PRO A 257 0.52 17.33 8.50
C PRO A 257 -0.84 17.19 7.79
N ALA A 258 -1.91 17.72 8.41
CA ALA A 258 -3.26 17.69 7.84
C ALA A 258 -3.36 18.39 6.47
N ALA A 259 -2.53 19.41 6.21
CA ALA A 259 -2.50 20.08 4.91
C ALA A 259 -1.99 19.15 3.79
N LEU A 260 -0.95 18.36 4.07
CA LEU A 260 -0.47 17.34 3.12
C LEU A 260 -1.48 16.21 2.94
N LYS A 261 -2.22 15.82 3.99
CA LYS A 261 -3.31 14.84 3.86
C LYS A 261 -4.37 15.32 2.87
N CYS A 262 -4.80 16.59 2.95
CA CYS A 262 -5.74 17.16 1.98
C CYS A 262 -5.23 17.01 0.53
N ILE A 263 -3.94 17.29 0.29
CA ILE A 263 -3.33 17.12 -1.03
C ILE A 263 -3.32 15.65 -1.45
N LEU A 264 -2.93 14.75 -0.55
CA LEU A 264 -2.96 13.31 -0.81
C LEU A 264 -4.37 12.85 -1.21
N SER A 265 -5.40 13.22 -0.46
CA SER A 265 -6.78 12.89 -0.79
C SER A 265 -7.23 13.49 -2.12
N ILE A 266 -6.81 14.71 -2.47
CA ILE A 266 -7.04 15.26 -3.84
C ILE A 266 -6.39 14.36 -4.90
N THR A 267 -5.16 13.87 -4.67
CA THR A 267 -4.52 12.96 -5.64
C THR A 267 -5.17 11.58 -5.70
N GLU A 268 -5.75 11.07 -4.62
CA GLU A 268 -6.45 9.79 -4.60
C GLU A 268 -7.79 9.88 -5.35
N THR A 269 -8.48 11.02 -5.20
CA THR A 269 -9.80 11.31 -5.78
C THR A 269 -9.77 11.69 -7.27
N ALA A 270 -8.60 11.96 -7.82
CA ALA A 270 -8.43 12.61 -9.12
C ALA A 270 -9.15 11.91 -10.30
N ASP A 271 -9.30 10.57 -10.28
CA ASP A 271 -9.92 9.81 -11.39
C ASP A 271 -11.44 9.99 -11.49
N THR A 272 -12.09 10.38 -10.40
CA THR A 272 -13.54 10.61 -10.39
C THR A 272 -13.93 11.89 -11.15
N PHE A 273 -12.98 12.83 -11.30
CA PHE A 273 -13.23 14.13 -11.94
C PHE A 273 -13.24 14.08 -13.48
N ASP A 274 -12.66 13.04 -14.08
CA ASP A 274 -12.55 12.92 -15.55
C ASP A 274 -13.80 12.27 -16.20
N GLN A 275 -14.67 11.65 -15.39
CA GLN A 275 -15.87 10.94 -15.87
C GLN A 275 -17.04 11.83 -16.35
N PRO A 276 -17.31 13.06 -15.83
CA PRO A 276 -18.50 13.82 -16.24
C PRO A 276 -18.41 14.45 -17.63
N LEU A 277 -17.20 14.64 -18.18
CA LEU A 277 -17.01 15.39 -19.43
C LEU A 277 -17.23 14.54 -20.70
N ARG A 278 -17.11 13.21 -20.62
CA ARG A 278 -17.24 12.33 -21.80
C ARG A 278 -18.69 11.97 -22.15
N THR A 279 -19.61 12.01 -21.19
CA THR A 279 -21.02 11.63 -21.40
C THR A 279 -21.95 12.82 -21.71
N ARG A 280 -21.49 14.07 -21.59
CA ARG A 280 -22.29 15.30 -21.81
C ARG A 280 -22.15 15.94 -23.20
N LYS A 281 -21.90 15.17 -24.27
CA LYS A 281 -21.77 15.73 -25.64
C LYS A 281 -23.07 16.26 -26.28
N ASN A 282 -24.26 16.10 -25.69
CA ASN A 282 -25.53 16.35 -26.39
C ASN A 282 -26.53 17.34 -25.73
N LYS A 283 -26.11 18.26 -24.85
CA LYS A 283 -27.01 19.37 -24.43
C LYS A 283 -26.25 20.71 -24.36
N PRO A 284 -26.65 21.73 -25.16
CA PRO A 284 -26.10 23.07 -25.01
C PRO A 284 -26.66 23.70 -23.73
N PHE A 285 -25.79 24.08 -22.81
CA PHE A 285 -26.14 24.99 -21.73
C PHE A 285 -26.08 26.42 -22.27
N HIS A 286 -27.23 27.09 -22.32
CA HIS A 286 -27.30 28.54 -22.39
C HIS A 286 -27.16 29.09 -20.97
N THR A 287 -25.94 29.49 -20.59
CA THR A 287 -25.74 30.42 -19.47
C THR A 287 -24.87 31.57 -19.97
N THR A 288 -25.51 32.71 -20.12
CA THR A 288 -24.92 34.01 -20.42
C THR A 288 -24.23 34.55 -19.18
N GLN A 289 -22.92 34.30 -19.04
CA GLN A 289 -21.94 35.20 -18.42
C GLN A 289 -20.55 34.62 -18.66
N SER A 290 -19.89 35.15 -19.69
CA SER A 290 -18.54 34.81 -20.08
C SER A 290 -17.53 35.51 -19.17
N TYR A 291 -16.98 34.78 -18.21
CA TYR A 291 -15.68 35.10 -17.63
C TYR A 291 -14.68 34.02 -18.01
N ASN A 292 -13.61 34.43 -18.71
CA ASN A 292 -12.29 33.83 -18.93
C ASN A 292 -12.06 32.29 -19.00
N CYS A 293 -13.05 31.45 -19.25
CA CYS A 293 -12.79 30.05 -19.67
C CYS A 293 -12.15 29.93 -21.07
N ASN A 294 -11.94 31.05 -21.77
CA ASN A 294 -11.24 31.10 -23.06
C ASN A 294 -9.72 30.98 -22.92
N GLU A 295 -9.11 31.31 -21.78
CA GLU A 295 -7.65 31.14 -21.61
C GLU A 295 -7.25 29.67 -21.47
N LEU A 296 -8.06 28.84 -20.79
CA LEU A 296 -7.85 27.40 -20.68
C LEU A 296 -8.32 26.60 -21.91
N ARG A 297 -9.25 27.13 -22.73
CA ARG A 297 -9.61 26.51 -24.02
C ARG A 297 -8.61 26.77 -25.14
N ASN A 298 -7.80 27.83 -25.00
CA ASN A 298 -6.75 28.18 -25.97
C ASN A 298 -5.46 27.36 -25.77
N LEU A 299 -5.35 26.63 -24.65
CA LEU A 299 -4.29 25.67 -24.38
C LEU A 299 -4.93 24.28 -24.41
N ASN A 300 -4.41 23.35 -25.22
CA ASN A 300 -4.86 21.94 -25.21
C ASN A 300 -4.49 21.21 -23.90
N GLU A 301 -4.50 21.88 -22.75
CA GLU A 301 -4.10 21.36 -21.45
C GLU A 301 -5.29 20.68 -20.78
N THR A 302 -5.11 19.42 -20.39
CA THR A 302 -6.18 18.73 -19.67
C THR A 302 -6.23 19.21 -18.22
N PRO A 303 -7.42 19.19 -17.61
CA PRO A 303 -7.65 19.34 -16.17
C PRO A 303 -6.55 18.72 -15.28
N ILE A 304 -6.23 17.46 -15.56
CA ILE A 304 -5.27 16.64 -14.83
C ILE A 304 -3.84 17.13 -15.04
N THR A 305 -3.48 17.61 -16.23
CA THR A 305 -2.14 18.13 -16.48
C THR A 305 -1.84 19.37 -15.64
N VAL A 306 -2.79 20.32 -15.55
CA VAL A 306 -2.62 21.53 -14.74
C VAL A 306 -2.40 21.17 -13.28
N MET A 307 -3.22 20.25 -12.75
CA MET A 307 -3.10 19.73 -11.39
C MET A 307 -1.72 19.08 -11.14
N ILE A 308 -1.29 18.19 -12.03
CA ILE A 308 0.00 17.48 -11.92
C ILE A 308 1.16 18.48 -11.96
N ASN A 309 1.14 19.44 -12.90
CA ASN A 309 2.17 20.47 -13.00
C ASN A 309 2.28 21.28 -11.70
N GLN A 310 1.13 21.62 -11.09
CA GLN A 310 1.12 22.36 -9.83
C GLN A 310 1.68 21.55 -8.66
N ILE A 311 1.27 20.28 -8.53
CA ILE A 311 1.81 19.38 -7.50
C ILE A 311 3.33 19.21 -7.68
N CYS A 312 3.81 19.02 -8.91
CA CYS A 312 5.23 18.92 -9.20
C CYS A 312 6.00 20.17 -8.74
N ASN A 313 5.47 21.37 -9.01
CA ASN A 313 6.11 22.64 -8.61
C ASN A 313 6.15 22.80 -7.08
N CYS A 314 5.05 22.49 -6.39
CA CYS A 314 5.00 22.60 -4.94
C CYS A 314 5.88 21.55 -4.26
N VAL A 315 5.88 20.29 -4.73
CA VAL A 315 6.77 19.24 -4.21
C VAL A 315 8.23 19.61 -4.46
N LEU A 316 8.55 20.18 -5.64
CA LEU A 316 9.88 20.69 -5.94
C LEU A 316 10.34 21.72 -4.90
N HIS A 317 9.45 22.66 -4.56
CA HIS A 317 9.72 23.68 -3.54
C HIS A 317 9.96 23.06 -2.16
N VAL A 318 9.06 22.18 -1.70
CA VAL A 318 9.16 21.49 -0.40
C VAL A 318 10.49 20.74 -0.27
N ILE A 319 10.89 20.00 -1.32
CA ILE A 319 12.13 19.23 -1.29
C ILE A 319 13.37 20.16 -1.30
N GLN A 320 13.40 21.17 -2.17
CA GLN A 320 14.54 22.10 -2.26
C GLN A 320 14.73 22.91 -0.97
N SER A 321 13.63 23.37 -0.38
CA SER A 321 13.62 24.16 0.86
C SER A 321 13.74 23.30 2.12
N LYS A 322 13.81 21.96 1.98
CA LYS A 322 13.89 20.98 3.08
C LYS A 322 12.79 21.12 4.13
N ILE A 323 11.58 21.48 3.69
CA ILE A 323 10.44 21.74 4.59
C ILE A 323 9.89 20.41 5.11
N GLY A 324 9.93 20.20 6.42
CA GLY A 324 9.33 19.03 7.07
C GLY A 324 10.00 17.68 6.76
N LEU A 325 11.12 17.64 6.02
CA LEU A 325 11.79 16.39 5.62
C LEU A 325 12.50 15.65 6.77
N ASN A 326 12.44 16.17 8.00
CA ASN A 326 12.93 15.45 9.19
C ASN A 326 11.86 14.55 9.81
N ASP A 327 10.59 14.71 9.39
CA ASP A 327 9.45 13.97 9.90
C ASP A 327 9.08 12.81 8.95
N GLU A 328 8.98 11.60 9.49
CA GLU A 328 8.68 10.39 8.71
C GLU A 328 7.28 10.45 8.09
N PHE A 329 6.30 11.04 8.79
CA PHE A 329 4.95 11.18 8.27
C PHE A 329 4.91 12.07 7.01
N THR A 330 5.62 13.19 7.05
CA THR A 330 5.78 14.10 5.90
C THR A 330 6.38 13.38 4.70
N ILE A 331 7.48 12.66 4.91
CA ILE A 331 8.15 11.89 3.85
C ILE A 331 7.22 10.85 3.23
N ASN A 332 6.52 10.08 4.07
CA ASN A 332 5.57 9.06 3.60
C ASN A 332 4.47 9.71 2.74
N THR A 333 3.86 10.78 3.25
CA THR A 333 2.76 11.47 2.56
C THR A 333 3.21 12.05 1.22
N LEU A 334 4.40 12.68 1.15
CA LEU A 334 4.97 13.17 -0.11
C LEU A 334 5.26 12.03 -1.09
N SER A 335 5.77 10.89 -0.61
CA SER A 335 6.05 9.71 -1.43
C SER A 335 4.78 9.09 -2.00
N LEU A 336 3.69 9.06 -1.22
CA LEU A 336 2.36 8.65 -1.67
C LEU A 336 1.78 9.61 -2.70
N ILE A 337 1.83 10.93 -2.46
CA ILE A 337 1.40 11.96 -3.42
C ILE A 337 2.11 11.75 -4.76
N LEU A 338 3.44 11.57 -4.75
CA LEU A 338 4.23 11.29 -5.94
C LEU A 338 3.77 10.01 -6.64
N SER A 339 3.66 8.89 -5.91
CA SER A 339 3.20 7.62 -6.49
C SER A 339 1.80 7.73 -7.11
N ASN A 340 0.91 8.52 -6.50
CA ASN A 340 -0.46 8.74 -6.97
C ASN A 340 -0.53 9.66 -8.20
N ILE A 341 0.28 10.72 -8.29
CA ILE A 341 0.29 11.52 -9.53
C ILE A 341 0.90 10.73 -10.70
N ALA A 342 1.87 9.86 -10.42
CA ALA A 342 2.54 9.09 -11.47
C ALA A 342 1.63 8.08 -12.18
N THR A 343 0.57 7.57 -11.54
CA THR A 343 -0.42 6.68 -12.21
C THR A 343 -1.18 7.40 -13.31
N ARG A 344 -1.24 8.73 -13.24
CA ARG A 344 -2.02 9.60 -14.13
C ARG A 344 -1.17 10.33 -15.14
N MET A 345 0.15 10.24 -14.99
CA MET A 345 1.07 10.76 -16.00
C MET A 345 1.01 9.87 -17.24
N ASN A 346 0.82 10.52 -18.39
CA ASN A 346 1.09 9.95 -19.69
C ASN A 346 2.10 10.84 -20.41
N PHE A 347 2.61 10.39 -21.55
CA PHE A 347 3.54 11.15 -22.37
C PHE A 347 3.14 12.62 -22.60
N PHE A 348 1.88 12.85 -22.98
CA PHE A 348 1.35 14.19 -23.26
C PHE A 348 1.40 15.09 -22.02
N THR A 349 0.99 14.54 -20.87
CA THR A 349 1.02 15.23 -19.57
C THR A 349 2.45 15.61 -19.22
N ILE A 350 3.39 14.68 -19.36
CA ILE A 350 4.80 14.87 -19.02
C ILE A 350 5.43 15.99 -19.88
N GLN A 351 5.09 16.05 -21.17
CA GLN A 351 5.59 17.10 -22.06
C GLN A 351 5.12 18.52 -21.68
N GLN A 352 3.98 18.63 -21.01
CA GLN A 352 3.40 19.91 -20.60
C GLN A 352 3.94 20.42 -19.26
N ILE A 353 4.68 19.61 -18.50
CA ILE A 353 5.27 20.02 -17.22
C ILE A 353 6.44 20.98 -17.48
N LYS A 354 6.27 22.26 -17.12
CA LYS A 354 7.20 23.35 -17.48
C LYS A 354 8.62 23.18 -16.94
N GLU A 355 8.78 22.60 -15.75
CA GLU A 355 10.09 22.35 -15.12
C GLU A 355 10.43 20.87 -14.98
N PHE A 356 9.92 19.99 -15.87
CA PHE A 356 10.08 18.53 -15.74
C PHE A 356 11.52 18.09 -15.48
N LYS A 357 12.49 18.62 -16.24
CA LYS A 357 13.92 18.28 -16.06
C LYS A 357 14.43 18.62 -14.66
N ARG A 358 14.12 19.81 -14.15
CA ARG A 358 14.55 20.26 -12.82
C ARG A 358 13.86 19.47 -11.72
N PHE A 359 12.56 19.22 -11.88
CA PHE A 359 11.77 18.38 -11.00
C PHE A 359 12.38 16.98 -10.85
N ILE A 360 12.66 16.33 -11.99
CA ILE A 360 13.28 15.00 -12.01
C ILE A 360 14.68 14.99 -11.39
N GLN A 361 15.51 16.01 -11.64
CA GLN A 361 16.83 16.11 -11.02
C GLN A 361 16.74 16.19 -9.49
N VAL A 362 15.88 17.04 -8.94
CA VAL A 362 15.68 17.13 -7.49
C VAL A 362 15.14 15.82 -6.92
N LEU A 363 14.19 15.20 -7.63
CA LEU A 363 13.60 13.95 -7.18
C LEU A 363 14.58 12.78 -7.18
N VAL A 364 15.58 12.77 -8.09
CA VAL A 364 16.70 11.82 -8.05
C VAL A 364 17.48 11.98 -6.75
N TYR A 365 17.90 13.20 -6.42
CA TYR A 365 18.65 13.46 -5.18
C TYR A 365 17.85 13.05 -3.95
N PHE A 366 16.56 13.38 -3.90
CA PHE A 366 15.67 12.97 -2.82
C PHE A 366 15.53 11.45 -2.73
N THR A 367 15.31 10.77 -3.85
CA THR A 367 15.18 9.30 -3.88
C THR A 367 16.47 8.62 -3.39
N ILE A 368 17.64 9.10 -3.82
CA ILE A 368 18.94 8.53 -3.40
C ILE A 368 19.18 8.79 -1.91
N TYR A 369 18.93 10.01 -1.43
CA TYR A 369 19.00 10.32 0.00
C TYR A 369 18.12 9.39 0.84
N MET A 370 16.90 9.12 0.38
CA MET A 370 15.97 8.18 1.02
C MET A 370 16.45 6.72 0.98
N LEU A 371 17.18 6.33 -0.08
CA LEU A 371 17.72 4.99 -0.23
C LEU A 371 18.97 4.72 0.63
N GLU A 372 19.77 5.75 0.86
CA GLU A 372 21.02 5.69 1.62
C GLU A 372 20.82 5.88 3.13
N SER A 373 19.68 6.44 3.55
CA SER A 373 19.38 6.69 4.96
C SER A 373 18.78 5.47 5.65
N ASN A 374 19.42 5.05 6.75
CA ASN A 374 18.94 3.94 7.59
C ASN A 374 17.75 4.34 8.51
N ASN A 375 17.33 5.60 8.47
CA ASN A 375 16.36 6.18 9.41
C ASN A 375 14.91 6.12 8.91
N HIS A 376 14.65 5.59 7.73
CA HIS A 376 13.33 5.61 7.11
C HIS A 376 12.83 4.19 6.82
N SER A 377 11.51 4.00 6.92
CA SER A 377 10.90 2.73 6.55
C SER A 377 11.10 2.42 5.06
N PHE A 378 11.33 1.13 4.76
CA PHE A 378 11.48 0.67 3.37
C PHE A 378 10.18 0.86 2.55
N GLU A 379 9.03 0.98 3.21
CA GLU A 379 7.74 1.28 2.57
C GLU A 379 7.74 2.67 1.92
N ASN A 380 8.28 3.68 2.60
CA ASN A 380 8.42 5.04 2.05
C ASN A 380 9.28 5.04 0.78
N VAL A 381 10.42 4.35 0.84
CA VAL A 381 11.30 4.13 -0.31
C VAL A 381 10.56 3.46 -1.45
N PHE A 382 9.76 2.43 -1.15
CA PHE A 382 9.02 1.69 -2.17
C PHE A 382 8.00 2.56 -2.90
N HIS A 383 7.31 3.49 -2.23
CA HIS A 383 6.41 4.44 -2.89
C HIS A 383 7.13 5.35 -3.89
N LEU A 384 8.35 5.80 -3.58
CA LEU A 384 9.18 6.56 -4.52
C LEU A 384 9.63 5.68 -5.70
N ILE A 385 9.98 4.43 -5.46
CA ILE A 385 10.33 3.48 -6.52
C ILE A 385 9.12 3.17 -7.43
N GLN A 386 7.91 3.14 -6.88
CA GLN A 386 6.67 3.04 -7.65
C GLN A 386 6.45 4.26 -8.55
N PHE A 387 6.76 5.47 -8.08
CA PHE A 387 6.73 6.68 -8.93
C PHE A 387 7.59 6.47 -10.18
N TRP A 388 8.85 6.06 -10.02
CA TRP A 388 9.77 5.84 -11.15
C TRP A 388 9.30 4.74 -12.10
N SER A 389 8.73 3.67 -11.55
CA SER A 389 8.15 2.58 -12.33
C SER A 389 6.98 3.03 -13.19
N LYS A 390 6.05 3.80 -12.61
CA LYS A 390 4.89 4.34 -13.32
C LYS A 390 5.29 5.36 -14.38
N LEU A 391 6.31 6.16 -14.10
CA LEU A 391 6.86 7.13 -15.05
C LEU A 391 7.50 6.45 -16.26
N GLU A 392 8.20 5.33 -16.08
CA GLU A 392 8.68 4.53 -17.22
C GLU A 392 7.52 3.98 -18.05
N ILE A 393 6.50 3.41 -17.40
CA ILE A 393 5.32 2.87 -18.10
C ILE A 393 4.65 3.97 -18.94
N ALA A 394 4.53 5.18 -18.40
CA ALA A 394 3.96 6.34 -19.07
C ALA A 394 4.72 6.79 -20.33
N LEU A 395 6.02 6.46 -20.42
CA LEU A 395 6.93 6.84 -21.51
C LEU A 395 7.40 5.65 -22.37
N ARG A 396 6.92 4.44 -22.05
CA ARG A 396 7.44 3.19 -22.60
C ARG A 396 7.30 3.13 -24.11
N ASN A 397 6.10 3.45 -24.59
CA ASN A 397 5.73 3.32 -26.00
C ASN A 397 6.20 4.49 -26.87
N ASP A 398 6.80 5.51 -26.28
CA ASP A 398 7.30 6.67 -27.01
C ASP A 398 8.70 6.42 -27.57
N GLY A 399 9.00 7.09 -28.69
CA GLY A 399 10.28 6.92 -29.40
C GLY A 399 11.49 7.16 -28.47
N PRO A 400 12.60 6.41 -28.65
CA PRO A 400 13.77 6.47 -27.75
C PRO A 400 14.44 7.85 -27.69
N ASN A 401 14.18 8.71 -28.69
CA ASN A 401 14.81 10.02 -28.84
C ASN A 401 14.02 11.17 -28.18
N VAL A 402 12.87 10.90 -27.56
CA VAL A 402 12.11 11.97 -26.90
C VAL A 402 12.82 12.42 -25.61
N GLU A 403 12.87 13.73 -25.39
CA GLU A 403 13.62 14.36 -24.30
C GLU A 403 13.31 13.77 -22.90
N PRO A 404 12.05 13.68 -22.42
CA PRO A 404 11.72 13.02 -21.17
C PRO A 404 12.35 11.63 -21.00
N LYS A 405 12.28 10.79 -22.04
CA LYS A 405 12.84 9.43 -22.03
C LYS A 405 14.36 9.44 -21.98
N ARG A 406 15.02 10.36 -22.69
CA ARG A 406 16.49 10.55 -22.62
C ARG A 406 16.96 11.00 -21.25
N ILE A 407 16.22 11.90 -20.59
CA ILE A 407 16.52 12.34 -19.22
C ILE A 407 16.46 11.14 -18.29
N LEU A 408 15.36 10.38 -18.32
CA LEU A 408 15.18 9.20 -17.48
C LEU A 408 16.23 8.12 -17.72
N ALA A 409 16.56 7.83 -18.97
CA ALA A 409 17.60 6.85 -19.32
C ALA A 409 18.97 7.20 -18.73
N ASN A 410 19.30 8.48 -18.57
CA ASN A 410 20.57 8.92 -18.00
C ASN A 410 20.62 8.79 -16.47
N ILE A 411 19.50 9.01 -15.78
CA ILE A 411 19.44 8.99 -14.31
C ILE A 411 19.05 7.62 -13.73
N SER A 412 18.33 6.80 -14.52
CA SER A 412 17.80 5.52 -14.07
C SER A 412 18.86 4.55 -13.54
N PRO A 413 20.11 4.49 -14.07
CA PRO A 413 21.12 3.59 -13.52
C PRO A 413 21.46 3.94 -12.07
N GLN A 414 21.67 5.23 -11.77
CA GLN A 414 22.06 5.68 -10.43
C GLN A 414 21.01 5.31 -9.37
N ILE A 415 19.72 5.55 -9.67
CA ILE A 415 18.62 5.18 -8.76
C ILE A 415 18.54 3.66 -8.64
N CYS A 416 18.62 2.93 -9.75
CA CYS A 416 18.53 1.48 -9.76
C CYS A 416 19.61 0.81 -8.89
N PHE A 417 20.86 1.26 -8.99
CA PHE A 417 21.94 0.68 -8.19
C PHE A 417 21.86 1.05 -6.71
N SER A 418 21.47 2.29 -6.40
CA SER A 418 21.20 2.70 -5.01
C SER A 418 20.07 1.85 -4.41
N TYR A 419 19.04 1.55 -5.20
CA TYR A 419 17.92 0.69 -4.80
C TYR A 419 18.34 -0.76 -4.58
N ILE A 420 19.12 -1.33 -5.50
CA ILE A 420 19.69 -2.67 -5.32
C ILE A 420 20.57 -2.71 -4.07
N SER A 421 21.41 -1.70 -3.83
CA SER A 421 22.24 -1.63 -2.62
C SER A 421 21.40 -1.61 -1.34
N SER A 422 20.33 -0.80 -1.31
CA SER A 422 19.40 -0.75 -0.18
C SER A 422 18.71 -2.11 0.06
N LEU A 423 18.26 -2.78 -1.01
CA LEU A 423 17.72 -4.15 -0.94
C LEU A 423 18.74 -5.16 -0.39
N LEU A 424 20.00 -5.09 -0.82
CA LEU A 424 21.05 -5.97 -0.34
C LEU A 424 21.33 -5.76 1.15
N ASN A 425 21.28 -4.52 1.64
CA ASN A 425 21.45 -4.20 3.07
C ASN A 425 20.24 -4.65 3.91
N MET A 426 19.03 -4.59 3.35
CA MET A 426 17.82 -5.07 4.03
C MET A 426 17.89 -6.57 4.36
N VAL A 427 18.52 -7.37 3.47
CA VAL A 427 18.54 -8.84 3.59
C VAL A 427 19.70 -9.39 4.42
N THR A 428 20.64 -8.55 4.89
CA THR A 428 21.79 -9.00 5.70
C THR A 428 21.47 -9.24 7.17
N ILE A 429 20.29 -8.86 7.66
CA ILE A 429 19.87 -9.02 9.07
C ILE A 429 19.72 -10.52 9.42
N PRO A 430 20.32 -11.05 10.51
CA PRO A 430 20.25 -12.47 10.88
C PRO A 430 18.82 -13.02 10.94
N GLY A 431 18.61 -14.21 10.38
CA GLY A 431 17.34 -14.94 10.46
C GLY A 431 17.57 -16.44 10.49
N SER A 432 16.61 -17.20 11.04
CA SER A 432 16.69 -18.67 11.10
C SER A 432 16.64 -19.31 9.70
N ASP A 433 17.16 -20.53 9.54
CA ASP A 433 17.05 -21.34 8.30
C ASP A 433 15.88 -22.34 8.35
N THR A 434 14.69 -21.86 8.71
CA THR A 434 13.46 -22.67 8.80
C THR A 434 12.60 -22.55 7.53
N ASP A 435 11.66 -23.48 7.30
CA ASP A 435 10.69 -23.37 6.20
C ASP A 435 9.93 -22.03 6.24
N ASN A 436 9.57 -21.57 7.44
CA ASN A 436 8.95 -20.26 7.64
C ASN A 436 9.87 -19.11 7.21
N ALA A 437 11.18 -19.23 7.42
CA ALA A 437 12.13 -18.21 6.98
C ALA A 437 12.34 -18.21 5.47
N ILE A 438 12.28 -19.37 4.81
CA ILE A 438 12.30 -19.46 3.33
C ILE A 438 11.04 -18.79 2.76
N ILE A 439 9.87 -19.09 3.31
CA ILE A 439 8.59 -18.50 2.91
C ILE A 439 8.60 -16.98 3.16
N ASN A 440 9.02 -16.53 4.34
CA ASN A 440 9.06 -15.11 4.68
C ASN A 440 10.03 -14.32 3.78
N PHE A 441 11.15 -14.94 3.39
CA PHE A 441 12.09 -14.35 2.45
C PHE A 441 11.50 -14.27 1.03
N MET A 442 10.77 -15.30 0.58
CA MET A 442 10.38 -15.47 -0.83
C MET A 442 8.95 -15.01 -1.17
N GLU A 443 7.96 -15.22 -0.30
CA GLU A 443 6.54 -15.03 -0.64
C GLU A 443 5.95 -13.68 -0.19
N ALA A 444 6.51 -12.99 0.82
CA ALA A 444 5.84 -11.80 1.40
C ALA A 444 6.64 -10.48 1.42
N LYS A 445 7.99 -10.51 1.44
CA LYS A 445 8.77 -9.26 1.58
C LYS A 445 9.59 -8.89 0.35
N ILE A 446 10.43 -9.76 -0.20
CA ILE A 446 11.43 -9.30 -1.19
C ILE A 446 10.90 -9.25 -2.62
N CYS A 447 10.09 -10.23 -3.06
CA CYS A 447 9.62 -10.31 -4.45
C CYS A 447 8.84 -9.06 -4.91
N GLN A 448 7.99 -8.51 -4.04
CA GLN A 448 7.24 -7.26 -4.33
C GLN A 448 8.18 -6.06 -4.56
N TYR A 449 9.33 -6.05 -3.90
CA TYR A 449 10.33 -4.98 -4.02
C TYR A 449 11.28 -5.18 -5.20
N ILE A 450 11.45 -6.40 -5.71
CA ILE A 450 12.31 -6.67 -6.87
C ILE A 450 11.62 -6.28 -8.19
N PHE A 451 10.31 -6.49 -8.31
CA PHE A 451 9.57 -6.27 -9.57
C PHE A 451 9.79 -4.88 -10.21
N PRO A 452 9.83 -3.75 -9.47
CA PRO A 452 10.15 -2.44 -10.02
C PRO A 452 11.48 -2.34 -10.80
N ILE A 453 12.47 -3.17 -10.49
CA ILE A 453 13.80 -3.16 -11.14
C ILE A 453 13.67 -3.42 -12.64
N GLN A 454 12.69 -4.22 -13.06
CA GLN A 454 12.38 -4.44 -14.47
C GLN A 454 12.15 -3.10 -15.22
N ASN A 455 11.42 -2.15 -14.62
CA ASN A 455 11.12 -0.89 -15.29
C ASN A 455 12.39 -0.04 -15.44
N PHE A 456 13.28 -0.03 -14.45
CA PHE A 456 14.59 0.62 -14.61
C PHE A 456 15.41 0.02 -15.74
N ILE A 457 15.45 -1.32 -15.86
CA ILE A 457 16.12 -2.01 -16.96
C ILE A 457 15.55 -1.58 -18.31
N MET A 458 14.23 -1.41 -18.43
CA MET A 458 13.62 -0.93 -19.68
C MET A 458 14.07 0.49 -20.06
N MET A 459 14.37 1.35 -19.08
CA MET A 459 14.87 2.71 -19.35
C MET A 459 16.31 2.73 -19.87
N ASN A 460 17.19 1.88 -19.33
CA ASN A 460 18.59 1.81 -19.77
C ASN A 460 19.17 0.38 -19.67
N PRO A 461 18.83 -0.50 -20.63
CA PRO A 461 19.18 -1.91 -20.53
C PRO A 461 20.68 -2.17 -20.66
N ASN A 462 21.42 -1.32 -21.38
CA ASN A 462 22.84 -1.53 -21.63
C ASN A 462 23.67 -1.34 -20.36
N LEU A 463 23.53 -0.20 -19.68
CA LEU A 463 24.30 0.08 -18.47
C LEU A 463 23.81 -0.75 -17.27
N ILE A 464 22.49 -0.84 -17.10
CA ILE A 464 21.90 -1.49 -15.93
C ILE A 464 22.17 -3.00 -15.95
N CYS A 465 21.90 -3.69 -17.07
CA CYS A 465 22.16 -5.12 -17.13
C CYS A 465 23.66 -5.47 -17.02
N GLN A 466 24.57 -4.63 -17.55
CA GLN A 466 26.01 -4.87 -17.41
C GLN A 466 26.45 -4.84 -15.93
N GLN A 467 26.00 -3.83 -15.18
CA GLN A 467 26.37 -3.70 -13.77
C GLN A 467 25.68 -4.75 -12.89
N ILE A 468 24.39 -5.04 -13.11
CA ILE A 468 23.71 -6.14 -12.40
C ILE A 468 24.45 -7.45 -12.64
N PHE A 469 24.84 -7.75 -13.88
CA PHE A 469 25.57 -8.96 -14.21
C PHE A 469 26.95 -9.02 -13.54
N THR A 470 27.64 -7.87 -13.41
CA THR A 470 28.92 -7.76 -12.71
C THR A 470 28.74 -8.01 -11.21
N GLY A 471 27.74 -7.38 -10.58
CA GLY A 471 27.44 -7.60 -9.16
C GLY A 471 27.05 -9.04 -8.84
N LEU A 472 26.24 -9.65 -9.71
CA LEU A 472 25.87 -11.07 -9.66
C LEU A 472 27.09 -12.00 -9.69
N LEU A 473 28.03 -11.79 -10.64
CA LEU A 473 29.27 -12.57 -10.73
C LEU A 473 30.17 -12.37 -9.50
N ASN A 474 30.33 -11.13 -9.05
CA ASN A 474 31.15 -10.82 -7.88
C ASN A 474 30.60 -11.51 -6.63
N LYS A 475 29.28 -11.47 -6.42
CA LYS A 475 28.63 -12.12 -5.26
C LYS A 475 28.68 -13.64 -5.32
N GLN A 476 28.55 -14.24 -6.50
CA GLN A 476 28.78 -15.67 -6.64
C GLN A 476 30.23 -16.03 -6.25
N LYS A 477 31.21 -15.28 -6.77
CA LYS A 477 32.62 -15.52 -6.48
C LYS A 477 32.94 -15.35 -5.00
N GLU A 478 32.43 -14.28 -4.36
CA GLU A 478 32.57 -14.07 -2.91
C GLU A 478 32.01 -15.26 -2.11
N LEU A 479 30.86 -15.80 -2.50
CA LEU A 479 30.29 -16.98 -1.85
C LEU A 479 31.17 -18.23 -2.05
N GLU A 480 31.64 -18.47 -3.28
CA GLU A 480 32.52 -19.60 -3.61
C GLU A 480 33.86 -19.54 -2.87
N ASP A 481 34.49 -18.37 -2.83
CA ASP A 481 35.74 -18.14 -2.11
C ASP A 481 35.56 -18.44 -0.60
N ASN A 482 34.45 -17.99 0.01
CA ASN A 482 34.16 -18.28 1.42
C ASN A 482 33.85 -19.77 1.68
N ILE A 483 33.14 -20.44 0.77
CA ILE A 483 32.89 -21.89 0.89
C ILE A 483 34.21 -22.69 0.83
N ASN A 484 35.14 -22.28 -0.05
CA ASN A 484 36.43 -22.93 -0.17
C ASN A 484 37.34 -22.65 1.04
N ASN A 485 37.27 -21.44 1.61
CA ASN A 485 38.05 -21.04 2.79
C ASN A 485 37.57 -21.70 4.09
N LEU A 486 36.25 -21.93 4.25
CA LEU A 486 35.67 -22.67 5.40
C LEU A 486 36.24 -24.08 5.60
N GLN A 487 36.92 -24.63 4.59
CA GLN A 487 37.64 -25.89 4.73
C GLN A 487 38.90 -25.76 5.63
N GLN A 488 39.24 -24.53 6.07
CA GLN A 488 40.40 -24.19 6.89
C GLN A 488 40.04 -23.19 8.03
N GLU A 489 39.65 -23.73 9.20
CA GLU A 489 39.60 -23.12 10.56
C GLU A 489 38.57 -21.99 10.92
N THR A 490 38.02 -22.12 12.15
CA THR A 490 37.14 -21.22 12.96
C THR A 490 35.67 -20.96 12.54
N PHE A 491 34.74 -21.32 13.44
CA PHE A 491 33.35 -21.71 13.10
C PHE A 491 32.22 -20.68 13.31
N SER A 492 32.43 -19.49 13.90
CA SER A 492 31.29 -18.64 14.32
C SER A 492 31.02 -17.40 13.47
N GLU A 493 32.03 -16.64 13.05
CA GLU A 493 31.83 -15.40 12.27
C GLU A 493 31.67 -15.66 10.77
N GLU A 494 32.39 -16.65 10.23
CA GLU A 494 32.35 -16.98 8.79
C GLU A 494 31.00 -17.58 8.37
N VAL A 495 30.33 -18.32 9.25
CA VAL A 495 28.99 -18.88 9.02
C VAL A 495 27.94 -17.77 8.88
N PHE A 496 28.07 -16.69 9.67
CA PHE A 496 27.19 -15.52 9.55
C PHE A 496 27.40 -14.78 8.21
N GLN A 497 28.65 -14.63 7.78
CA GLN A 497 28.98 -13.99 6.51
C GLN A 497 28.44 -14.78 5.31
N ILE A 498 28.51 -16.11 5.34
CA ILE A 498 27.97 -16.97 4.28
C ILE A 498 26.45 -16.88 4.19
N GLY A 499 25.73 -16.86 5.33
CA GLY A 499 24.28 -16.63 5.33
C GLY A 499 23.89 -15.25 4.78
N ALA A 500 24.70 -14.22 5.02
CA ALA A 500 24.50 -12.89 4.42
C ALA A 500 24.73 -12.92 2.89
N LEU A 501 25.80 -13.56 2.42
CA LEU A 501 26.12 -13.71 1.00
C LEU A 501 25.08 -14.55 0.26
N GLU A 502 24.58 -15.64 0.86
CA GLU A 502 23.47 -16.45 0.32
C GLU A 502 22.27 -15.55 0.02
N ARG A 503 21.84 -14.74 0.99
CA ARG A 503 20.67 -13.86 0.85
C ARG A 503 20.86 -12.77 -0.19
N GLN A 504 22.05 -12.17 -0.24
CA GLN A 504 22.41 -11.19 -1.28
C GLN A 504 22.39 -11.83 -2.68
N LEU A 505 22.95 -13.03 -2.82
CA LEU A 505 22.93 -13.76 -4.08
C LEU A 505 21.50 -14.11 -4.49
N CYS A 506 20.63 -14.50 -3.56
CA CYS A 506 19.21 -14.72 -3.84
C CYS A 506 18.51 -13.49 -4.42
N VAL A 507 18.77 -12.29 -3.89
CA VAL A 507 18.23 -11.03 -4.44
C VAL A 507 18.68 -10.87 -5.90
N PHE A 508 19.97 -11.07 -6.18
CA PHE A 508 20.49 -11.00 -7.54
C PHE A 508 19.92 -12.08 -8.47
N MET A 509 19.69 -13.31 -8.00
CA MET A 509 19.05 -14.37 -8.77
C MET A 509 17.60 -14.03 -9.13
N GLN A 510 16.86 -13.41 -8.23
CA GLN A 510 15.50 -12.93 -8.49
C GLN A 510 15.51 -11.80 -9.53
N ILE A 511 16.43 -10.83 -9.40
CA ILE A 511 16.63 -9.79 -10.42
C ILE A 511 16.99 -10.42 -11.78
N ALA A 512 17.91 -11.38 -11.81
CA ALA A 512 18.31 -12.10 -13.03
C ALA A 512 17.11 -12.83 -13.67
N SER A 513 16.23 -13.41 -12.85
CA SER A 513 15.00 -14.05 -13.31
C SER A 513 14.08 -13.02 -13.99
N CYS A 514 13.89 -11.84 -13.38
CA CYS A 514 13.15 -10.73 -14.01
C CYS A 514 13.78 -10.28 -15.34
N VAL A 515 15.11 -10.16 -15.41
CA VAL A 515 15.83 -9.78 -16.65
C VAL A 515 15.61 -10.81 -17.77
N VAL A 516 15.68 -12.10 -17.45
CA VAL A 516 15.47 -13.19 -18.43
C VAL A 516 14.03 -13.19 -18.95
N LEU A 517 13.06 -12.91 -18.08
CA LEU A 517 11.64 -12.98 -18.38
C LEU A 517 11.03 -11.65 -18.84
N ILE A 518 11.83 -10.59 -18.96
CA ILE A 518 11.38 -9.20 -19.11
C ILE A 518 10.45 -8.94 -20.32
N LYS A 519 10.56 -9.76 -21.37
CA LYS A 519 9.70 -9.67 -22.58
C LYS A 519 8.31 -10.29 -22.40
N THR A 520 8.11 -11.13 -21.39
CA THR A 520 6.80 -11.73 -21.12
C THR A 520 5.87 -10.80 -20.36
N SER A 521 6.43 -9.83 -19.64
CA SER A 521 5.75 -8.83 -18.82
C SER A 521 5.55 -7.48 -19.53
N GLY A 522 6.09 -7.31 -20.75
CA GLY A 522 5.93 -6.11 -21.57
C GLY A 522 4.84 -6.22 -22.64
N VAL A 523 4.46 -5.07 -23.24
CA VAL A 523 3.63 -5.02 -24.45
C VAL A 523 4.38 -5.77 -25.56
N GLN A 524 3.72 -6.76 -26.16
CA GLN A 524 4.34 -7.64 -27.16
C GLN A 524 4.91 -6.81 -28.32
N ASN A 525 6.18 -7.08 -28.69
CA ASN A 525 6.89 -6.58 -29.88
C ASN A 525 7.70 -5.27 -29.79
N ASP A 526 8.14 -4.78 -28.62
CA ASP A 526 9.18 -3.72 -28.63
C ASP A 526 10.54 -4.28 -29.13
N PRO A 527 11.03 -3.85 -30.31
CA PRO A 527 12.28 -4.35 -30.89
C PRO A 527 13.52 -3.92 -30.09
N ASN A 528 13.42 -2.93 -29.21
CA ASN A 528 14.54 -2.41 -28.42
C ASN A 528 14.86 -3.28 -27.20
N ILE A 529 13.89 -4.07 -26.72
CA ILE A 529 14.12 -5.01 -25.63
C ILE A 529 14.91 -6.20 -26.21
N LYS A 530 16.12 -6.43 -25.70
CA LYS A 530 16.94 -7.59 -26.09
C LYS A 530 16.87 -8.65 -24.99
N TYR A 531 16.82 -9.93 -25.37
CA TYR A 531 17.05 -10.97 -24.37
C TYR A 531 18.52 -10.91 -23.92
N HIS A 532 18.76 -11.19 -22.65
CA HIS A 532 20.10 -11.18 -22.07
C HIS A 532 20.59 -12.62 -21.82
N PRO A 533 21.15 -13.30 -22.84
CA PRO A 533 21.53 -14.72 -22.74
C PRO A 533 22.62 -14.98 -21.71
N SER A 534 23.44 -13.98 -21.36
CA SER A 534 24.44 -14.09 -20.30
C SER A 534 23.80 -14.41 -18.94
N PHE A 535 22.64 -13.82 -18.60
CA PHE A 535 21.95 -14.09 -17.34
C PHE A 535 21.38 -15.51 -17.30
N PHE A 536 20.85 -15.99 -18.43
CA PHE A 536 20.39 -17.38 -18.53
C PHE A 536 21.56 -18.37 -18.34
N SER A 537 22.68 -18.13 -19.04
CA SER A 537 23.88 -18.96 -18.89
C SER A 537 24.40 -18.95 -17.45
N PHE A 538 24.36 -17.80 -16.78
CA PHE A 538 24.70 -17.69 -15.37
C PHE A 538 23.78 -18.56 -14.51
N MET A 539 22.46 -18.47 -14.68
CA MET A 539 21.51 -19.27 -13.89
C MET A 539 21.75 -20.77 -14.08
N VAL A 540 22.06 -21.22 -15.30
CA VAL A 540 22.41 -22.62 -15.58
C VAL A 540 23.73 -23.02 -14.91
N ASN A 541 24.75 -22.17 -14.95
CA ASN A 541 26.02 -22.43 -14.26
C ASN A 541 25.84 -22.49 -12.74
N LEU A 542 25.07 -21.57 -12.17
CA LEU A 542 24.77 -21.55 -10.75
C LEU A 542 23.99 -22.80 -10.31
N MET A 543 23.07 -23.28 -11.14
CA MET A 543 22.41 -24.56 -10.89
C MET A 543 23.40 -25.72 -10.80
N LYS A 544 24.47 -25.72 -11.61
CA LYS A 544 25.55 -26.72 -11.53
C LYS A 544 26.37 -26.56 -10.25
N CYS A 545 26.84 -25.34 -9.96
CA CYS A 545 27.60 -25.06 -8.72
C CYS A 545 26.81 -25.48 -7.46
N SER A 546 25.49 -25.22 -7.45
CA SER A 546 24.64 -25.61 -6.31
C SER A 546 24.56 -27.13 -6.10
N VAL A 547 24.69 -27.94 -7.16
CA VAL A 547 24.78 -29.41 -7.02
C VAL A 547 26.10 -29.79 -6.35
N ASP A 548 27.21 -29.17 -6.78
CA ASP A 548 28.53 -29.42 -6.22
C ASP A 548 28.59 -29.01 -4.74
N TRP A 549 28.03 -27.85 -4.38
CA TRP A 549 27.91 -27.40 -2.99
C TRP A 549 27.11 -28.39 -2.13
N ALA A 550 25.94 -28.83 -2.61
CA ALA A 550 25.11 -29.80 -1.91
C ALA A 550 25.82 -31.15 -1.73
N SER A 551 26.58 -31.60 -2.74
CA SER A 551 27.37 -32.85 -2.68
C SER A 551 28.48 -32.78 -1.62
N LYS A 552 29.01 -31.57 -1.36
CA LYS A 552 30.00 -31.28 -0.32
C LYS A 552 29.38 -31.02 1.06
N GLY A 553 28.06 -31.09 1.18
CA GLY A 553 27.32 -30.87 2.44
C GLY A 553 26.91 -29.42 2.71
N PHE A 554 27.19 -28.48 1.80
CA PHE A 554 26.75 -27.09 1.93
C PHE A 554 25.33 -26.94 1.36
N LEU A 555 24.34 -26.76 2.24
CA LEU A 555 22.94 -26.64 1.87
C LEU A 555 22.47 -25.18 1.95
N PHE A 556 22.09 -24.61 0.82
CA PHE A 556 21.58 -23.24 0.70
C PHE A 556 20.10 -23.24 0.32
N PRO A 557 19.17 -23.38 1.28
CA PRO A 557 17.76 -23.56 0.98
C PRO A 557 17.11 -22.34 0.31
N ARG A 558 17.63 -21.12 0.52
CA ARG A 558 17.07 -19.91 -0.12
C ARG A 558 17.48 -19.83 -1.59
N ILE A 559 18.73 -20.17 -1.89
CA ILE A 559 19.22 -20.31 -3.27
C ILE A 559 18.42 -21.40 -3.99
N GLU A 560 18.18 -22.53 -3.32
CA GLU A 560 17.38 -23.62 -3.87
C GLU A 560 15.96 -23.16 -4.23
N MET A 561 15.28 -22.44 -3.33
CA MET A 561 13.96 -21.87 -3.62
C MET A 561 14.00 -20.91 -4.81
N CYS A 562 15.05 -20.08 -4.94
CA CYS A 562 15.21 -19.18 -6.09
C CYS A 562 15.35 -19.96 -7.41
N ILE A 563 16.08 -21.07 -7.40
CA ILE A 563 16.21 -21.98 -8.55
C ILE A 563 14.85 -22.57 -8.92
N LEU A 564 14.09 -23.07 -7.94
CA LEU A 564 12.76 -23.64 -8.17
C LEU A 564 11.78 -22.60 -8.76
N LEU A 565 11.75 -21.39 -8.20
CA LEU A 565 10.92 -20.31 -8.73
C LEU A 565 11.31 -19.93 -10.17
N PHE A 566 12.62 -19.82 -10.44
CA PHE A 566 13.11 -19.56 -11.80
C PHE A 566 12.69 -20.66 -12.77
N ILE A 567 12.90 -21.95 -12.43
CA ILE A 567 12.49 -23.09 -13.27
C ILE A 567 10.99 -23.04 -13.53
N SER A 568 10.18 -22.78 -12.50
CA SER A 568 8.72 -22.68 -12.62
C SER A 568 8.28 -21.55 -13.57
N GLN A 569 8.81 -20.34 -13.38
CA GLN A 569 8.46 -19.16 -14.19
C GLN A 569 8.96 -19.29 -15.63
N PHE A 570 10.20 -19.76 -15.79
CA PHE A 570 10.81 -20.00 -17.09
C PHE A 570 10.08 -21.13 -17.83
N LYS A 571 9.64 -22.16 -17.12
CA LYS A 571 8.83 -23.25 -17.69
C LYS A 571 7.51 -22.73 -18.27
N ASN A 572 6.78 -21.92 -17.50
CA ASN A 572 5.49 -21.36 -17.94
C ASN A 572 5.66 -20.45 -19.16
N THR A 573 6.79 -19.76 -19.24
CA THR A 573 7.15 -18.88 -20.36
C THR A 573 7.51 -19.66 -21.63
N LEU A 574 8.29 -20.74 -21.52
CA LEU A 574 8.82 -21.48 -22.68
C LEU A 574 7.94 -22.64 -23.14
N PHE A 575 7.45 -23.46 -22.21
CA PHE A 575 6.76 -24.72 -22.53
C PHE A 575 5.23 -24.59 -22.53
N GLY A 576 4.70 -23.43 -22.12
CA GLY A 576 3.30 -23.24 -21.74
C GLY A 576 2.23 -23.07 -22.83
N CYS A 577 2.59 -22.87 -24.11
CA CYS A 577 1.70 -22.14 -25.02
C CYS A 577 1.31 -22.90 -26.31
N ALA A 578 0.01 -22.98 -26.60
CA ALA A 578 -0.51 -23.76 -27.73
C ALA A 578 -0.89 -22.97 -29.01
N SER A 579 -1.10 -21.64 -29.02
CA SER A 579 -1.81 -21.04 -30.19
C SER A 579 -1.36 -19.69 -30.78
N LEU A 580 -0.38 -18.96 -30.23
CA LEU A 580 0.21 -17.76 -30.90
C LEU A 580 1.59 -17.36 -30.34
N LYS A 581 1.85 -17.66 -29.06
CA LYS A 581 3.15 -17.48 -28.38
C LYS A 581 4.24 -18.48 -28.77
N THR A 582 3.95 -19.50 -29.58
CA THR A 582 4.95 -20.47 -30.07
C THR A 582 6.04 -19.83 -30.93
N GLN A 583 5.75 -18.73 -31.62
CA GLN A 583 6.79 -17.92 -32.28
C GLN A 583 7.70 -17.22 -31.25
N LEU A 584 7.13 -16.64 -30.18
CA LEU A 584 7.90 -15.95 -29.13
C LEU A 584 8.76 -16.92 -28.29
N SER A 585 8.25 -18.10 -27.94
CA SER A 585 9.04 -19.11 -27.19
C SER A 585 10.16 -19.70 -28.06
N ARG A 586 9.91 -19.93 -29.36
CA ARG A 586 10.95 -20.30 -30.33
C ARG A 586 11.94 -19.17 -30.58
N GLN A 587 11.51 -17.92 -30.62
CA GLN A 587 12.40 -16.74 -30.75
C GLN A 587 13.26 -16.54 -29.49
N LEU A 588 12.69 -16.67 -28.29
CA LEU A 588 13.44 -16.70 -27.02
C LEU A 588 14.47 -17.85 -27.05
N PHE A 589 14.01 -19.06 -27.40
CA PHE A 589 14.87 -20.23 -27.63
C PHE A 589 15.62 -20.21 -28.97
N GLN A 590 15.71 -19.09 -29.69
CA GLN A 590 16.66 -18.92 -30.81
C GLN A 590 17.64 -17.80 -30.51
N GLN A 591 17.20 -16.74 -29.83
CA GLN A 591 18.04 -15.61 -29.41
C GLN A 591 18.94 -15.98 -28.23
N LEU A 592 18.57 -16.97 -27.40
CA LEU A 592 19.47 -17.54 -26.40
C LEU A 592 20.63 -18.35 -27.01
N LYS A 593 20.64 -18.65 -28.32
CA LYS A 593 21.48 -19.69 -28.97
C LYS A 593 22.97 -19.39 -28.90
N ASN A 594 23.34 -18.11 -28.87
CA ASN A 594 24.72 -17.66 -29.00
C ASN A 594 25.55 -17.82 -27.71
N LYS A 595 24.93 -18.13 -26.56
CA LYS A 595 25.63 -18.37 -25.28
C LYS A 595 25.00 -19.51 -24.46
N ARG A 596 24.42 -20.52 -25.12
CA ARG A 596 23.91 -21.68 -24.37
C ARG A 596 25.05 -22.61 -24.02
N SER A 597 25.05 -23.07 -22.78
CA SER A 597 25.68 -24.34 -22.40
C SER A 597 24.83 -25.57 -22.78
N LEU A 598 23.62 -25.39 -23.34
CA LEU A 598 22.65 -26.43 -23.68
C LEU A 598 22.29 -26.39 -25.17
N SER A 599 22.42 -27.51 -25.87
CA SER A 599 22.37 -27.60 -27.34
C SER A 599 20.94 -27.67 -27.91
N SER A 600 19.97 -28.17 -27.13
CA SER A 600 18.61 -28.41 -27.63
C SER A 600 17.51 -28.14 -26.59
N PHE A 601 16.27 -28.00 -27.07
CA PHE A 601 15.10 -27.77 -26.23
C PHE A 601 14.82 -28.97 -25.31
N THR A 602 15.01 -30.17 -25.83
CA THR A 602 14.90 -31.44 -25.09
C THR A 602 15.98 -31.56 -24.02
N GLU A 603 17.22 -31.17 -24.32
CA GLU A 603 18.30 -31.16 -23.32
C GLU A 603 18.01 -30.18 -22.18
N CYS A 604 17.38 -29.04 -22.46
CA CYS A 604 16.96 -28.10 -21.41
C CYS A 604 15.86 -28.68 -20.50
N GLN A 605 14.94 -29.48 -21.04
CA GLN A 605 13.91 -30.17 -20.24
C GLN A 605 14.54 -31.23 -19.35
N THR A 606 15.42 -32.07 -19.91
CA THR A 606 16.17 -33.08 -19.16
C THR A 606 17.00 -32.44 -18.06
N PHE A 607 17.72 -31.37 -18.36
CA PHE A 607 18.53 -30.65 -17.38
C PHE A 607 17.70 -30.11 -16.20
N PHE A 608 16.53 -29.50 -16.46
CA PHE A 608 15.64 -29.06 -15.38
C PHE A 608 15.03 -30.23 -14.61
N PHE A 609 14.72 -31.34 -15.27
CA PHE A 609 14.26 -32.55 -14.58
C PHE A 609 15.34 -33.05 -13.61
N ASP A 610 16.56 -33.27 -14.09
CA ASP A 610 17.68 -33.75 -13.29
C ASP A 610 17.95 -32.78 -12.12
N ARG A 611 17.83 -31.48 -12.37
CA ARG A 611 18.00 -30.48 -11.32
C ARG A 611 16.92 -30.55 -10.23
N LEU A 612 15.67 -30.84 -10.58
CA LEU A 612 14.59 -31.03 -9.61
C LEU A 612 14.80 -32.30 -8.78
N ILE A 613 15.37 -33.37 -9.36
CA ILE A 613 15.73 -34.58 -8.63
C ILE A 613 16.84 -34.30 -7.60
N VAL A 614 17.83 -33.46 -7.93
CA VAL A 614 18.86 -33.02 -6.98
C VAL A 614 18.23 -32.37 -5.74
N THR A 615 17.19 -31.54 -5.90
CA THR A 615 16.45 -30.95 -4.78
C THR A 615 15.84 -32.01 -3.87
N LEU A 616 15.19 -33.02 -4.46
CA LEU A 616 14.58 -34.12 -3.71
C LEU A 616 15.61 -34.97 -2.95
N LYS A 617 16.83 -35.09 -3.49
CA LYS A 617 17.94 -35.85 -2.90
C LYS A 617 18.57 -35.15 -1.69
N TYR A 618 18.96 -33.88 -1.83
CA TYR A 618 19.77 -33.18 -0.82
C TYR A 618 18.97 -32.32 0.17
N PHE A 619 17.77 -31.85 -0.22
CA PHE A 619 16.96 -30.93 0.60
C PHE A 619 15.76 -31.61 1.27
N SER A 620 15.87 -32.90 1.58
CA SER A 620 14.79 -33.72 2.16
C SER A 620 14.25 -33.22 3.50
N LYS A 621 15.01 -32.37 4.21
CA LYS A 621 14.61 -31.79 5.50
C LYS A 621 13.61 -30.63 5.38
N PHE A 622 13.49 -30.01 4.21
CA PHE A 622 12.69 -28.81 3.98
C PHE A 622 11.38 -29.14 3.26
N TYR A 623 10.25 -29.10 3.97
CA TYR A 623 8.97 -29.50 3.39
C TYR A 623 8.57 -28.60 2.22
N ILE A 624 8.81 -27.28 2.35
CA ILE A 624 8.44 -26.30 1.32
C ILE A 624 9.18 -26.54 0.00
N LEU A 625 10.47 -26.86 0.05
CA LEU A 625 11.27 -27.14 -1.14
C LEU A 625 10.83 -28.43 -1.83
N LEU A 626 10.53 -29.47 -1.06
CA LEU A 626 9.99 -30.72 -1.60
C LEU A 626 8.61 -30.52 -2.23
N ASN A 627 7.69 -29.84 -1.54
CA ASN A 627 6.35 -29.59 -2.05
C ASN A 627 6.37 -28.72 -3.32
N THR A 628 7.22 -27.70 -3.36
CA THR A 628 7.38 -26.82 -4.53
C THR A 628 7.95 -27.60 -5.71
N THR A 629 9.01 -28.38 -5.50
CA THR A 629 9.62 -29.26 -6.51
C THR A 629 8.59 -30.23 -7.10
N LEU A 630 7.84 -30.93 -6.26
CA LEU A 630 6.81 -31.87 -6.70
C LEU A 630 5.64 -31.15 -7.39
N SER A 631 5.28 -29.93 -6.98
CA SER A 631 4.26 -29.14 -7.68
C SER A 631 4.69 -28.75 -9.10
N ILE A 632 5.96 -28.37 -9.28
CA ILE A 632 6.52 -28.05 -10.60
C ILE A 632 6.45 -29.24 -11.54
N LEU A 633 6.75 -30.45 -11.03
CA LEU A 633 6.68 -31.70 -11.79
C LEU A 633 5.22 -32.16 -12.03
N TYR A 634 4.33 -32.02 -11.05
CA TYR A 634 2.95 -32.52 -11.11
C TYR A 634 2.04 -31.70 -12.04
N ASN A 635 2.11 -30.36 -11.92
CA ASN A 635 1.08 -29.47 -12.46
C ASN A 635 1.03 -29.38 -13.99
N ASP A 636 2.06 -29.79 -14.73
CA ASP A 636 2.02 -29.71 -16.20
C ASP A 636 3.19 -30.47 -16.85
N ASN A 637 2.86 -31.32 -17.84
CA ASN A 637 3.66 -32.33 -18.57
C ASN A 637 4.82 -31.81 -19.43
N LYS A 638 5.44 -30.71 -19.01
CA LYS A 638 6.28 -29.86 -19.85
C LYS A 638 7.77 -29.98 -19.55
N ILE A 639 8.13 -30.52 -18.39
CA ILE A 639 9.49 -30.92 -18.04
C ILE A 639 9.51 -32.44 -18.07
N LEU A 640 10.21 -33.01 -19.05
CA LEU A 640 10.30 -34.44 -19.26
C LEU A 640 11.75 -34.90 -19.08
N PRO A 641 11.98 -36.06 -18.44
CA PRO A 641 13.31 -36.65 -18.36
C PRO A 641 13.74 -37.23 -19.70
N SER A 642 15.05 -37.37 -19.89
CA SER A 642 15.58 -38.30 -20.88
C SER A 642 15.31 -39.75 -20.45
N SER A 643 15.37 -40.70 -21.40
CA SER A 643 15.24 -42.12 -21.07
C SER A 643 16.31 -42.59 -20.07
N GLU A 644 17.51 -42.05 -20.17
CA GLU A 644 18.63 -42.34 -19.27
C GLU A 644 18.42 -41.73 -17.88
N SER A 645 18.08 -40.45 -17.80
CA SER A 645 17.75 -39.77 -16.53
C SER A 645 16.61 -40.47 -15.78
N PHE A 646 15.59 -40.93 -16.52
CA PHE A 646 14.46 -41.64 -15.93
C PHE A 646 14.84 -43.04 -15.48
N ALA A 647 15.64 -43.78 -16.27
CA ALA A 647 16.17 -45.08 -15.87
C ALA A 647 17.03 -44.95 -14.61
N ASN A 648 17.94 -43.98 -14.54
CA ASN A 648 18.79 -43.72 -13.38
C ASN A 648 18.01 -43.34 -12.11
N LEU A 649 16.84 -42.68 -12.26
CA LEU A 649 15.95 -42.40 -11.13
C LEU A 649 15.28 -43.67 -10.61
N LEU A 650 14.99 -44.64 -11.49
CA LEU A 650 14.30 -45.88 -11.18
C LEU A 650 15.24 -47.05 -10.84
N ASP A 651 16.51 -46.95 -11.21
CA ASP A 651 17.53 -47.93 -10.89
C ASP A 651 17.86 -47.92 -9.38
N GLU A 652 18.33 -49.07 -8.88
CA GLU A 652 18.12 -49.52 -7.50
C GLU A 652 18.41 -48.47 -6.41
N THR A 653 17.44 -48.39 -5.48
CA THR A 653 17.43 -47.64 -4.21
C THR A 653 16.81 -46.22 -4.21
N ILE A 654 15.64 -46.02 -4.84
CA ILE A 654 14.81 -44.81 -4.65
C ILE A 654 14.69 -44.39 -3.17
N ARG A 655 14.53 -45.35 -2.24
CA ARG A 655 14.50 -45.09 -0.78
C ARG A 655 15.82 -44.63 -0.19
N ASN A 656 16.97 -45.08 -0.71
CA ASN A 656 18.28 -44.65 -0.20
C ASN A 656 18.73 -43.33 -0.86
N ASN A 657 18.31 -43.09 -2.10
CA ASN A 657 18.64 -41.89 -2.86
C ASN A 657 17.72 -40.70 -2.57
N LEU A 658 16.50 -40.93 -2.09
CA LEU A 658 15.52 -39.90 -1.74
C LEU A 658 15.09 -40.03 -0.27
N PRO A 659 15.80 -39.38 0.67
CA PRO A 659 15.58 -39.60 2.10
C PRO A 659 14.14 -39.31 2.58
N PHE A 660 13.45 -38.37 1.92
CA PHE A 660 12.07 -37.99 2.27
C PHE A 660 11.05 -39.13 2.07
N MET A 661 11.39 -40.16 1.28
CA MET A 661 10.53 -41.32 1.03
C MET A 661 10.35 -42.20 2.28
N ASN A 662 11.31 -42.15 3.22
CA ASN A 662 11.30 -42.96 4.44
C ASN A 662 10.62 -42.24 5.63
N GLU A 663 10.38 -40.94 5.52
CA GLU A 663 9.83 -40.15 6.64
C GLU A 663 8.29 -40.10 6.60
N LEU A 664 7.64 -40.58 7.66
CA LEU A 664 6.18 -40.68 7.73
C LEU A 664 5.46 -39.33 7.56
N LYS A 665 6.06 -38.24 8.05
CA LYS A 665 5.52 -36.87 7.92
C LYS A 665 5.33 -36.39 6.48
N PHE A 666 5.94 -37.06 5.49
CA PHE A 666 5.85 -36.70 4.08
C PHE A 666 4.89 -37.59 3.27
N ILE A 667 3.90 -38.24 3.90
CA ILE A 667 2.96 -39.15 3.21
C ILE A 667 2.25 -38.52 2.00
N SER A 668 1.83 -37.26 2.11
CA SER A 668 1.19 -36.53 1.01
C SER A 668 2.15 -36.25 -0.16
N LEU A 669 3.40 -35.92 0.14
CA LEU A 669 4.45 -35.69 -0.87
C LEU A 669 4.83 -36.99 -1.58
N ARG A 670 4.89 -38.11 -0.85
CA ARG A 670 5.15 -39.45 -1.43
C ARG A 670 4.06 -39.82 -2.44
N SER A 671 2.79 -39.66 -2.07
CA SER A 671 1.66 -39.90 -2.97
C SER A 671 1.74 -39.04 -4.24
N LYS A 672 2.09 -37.75 -4.08
CA LYS A 672 2.27 -36.83 -5.21
C LYS A 672 3.45 -37.22 -6.10
N PHE A 673 4.57 -37.65 -5.51
CA PHE A 673 5.74 -38.16 -6.24
C PHE A 673 5.40 -39.39 -7.08
N PHE A 674 4.71 -40.38 -6.50
CA PHE A 674 4.27 -41.55 -7.26
C PHE A 674 3.31 -41.19 -8.40
N SER A 675 2.38 -40.26 -8.15
CA SER A 675 1.48 -39.76 -9.20
C SER A 675 2.25 -39.12 -10.37
N ILE A 676 3.34 -38.40 -10.07
CA ILE A 676 4.25 -37.84 -11.09
C ILE A 676 4.92 -38.96 -11.89
N LEU A 677 5.49 -39.97 -11.23
CA LEU A 677 6.17 -41.08 -11.90
C LEU A 677 5.23 -41.82 -12.87
N VAL A 678 4.03 -42.16 -12.40
CA VAL A 678 2.99 -42.80 -13.23
C VAL A 678 2.66 -41.92 -14.44
N LYS A 679 2.49 -40.62 -14.22
CA LYS A 679 2.17 -39.65 -15.27
C LYS A 679 3.29 -39.55 -16.33
N ILE A 680 4.56 -39.57 -15.93
CA ILE A 680 5.71 -39.55 -16.83
C ILE A 680 5.76 -40.83 -17.69
N ILE A 681 5.51 -42.00 -17.09
CA ILE A 681 5.48 -43.28 -17.82
C ILE A 681 4.41 -43.27 -18.92
N PHE A 682 3.19 -42.82 -18.60
CA PHE A 682 2.11 -42.76 -19.58
C PHE A 682 2.38 -41.80 -20.75
N GLN A 683 3.27 -40.81 -20.58
CA GLN A 683 3.61 -39.84 -21.62
C GLN A 683 4.81 -40.24 -22.46
N ASN A 684 5.79 -40.90 -21.85
CA ASN A 684 6.91 -41.45 -22.58
C ASN A 684 6.52 -42.83 -23.12
N HIS A 685 5.87 -42.86 -24.30
CA HIS A 685 5.47 -44.07 -25.04
C HIS A 685 6.59 -45.11 -25.33
N LYS A 686 7.82 -44.86 -24.88
CA LYS A 686 9.01 -45.72 -25.02
C LYS A 686 9.48 -46.37 -23.71
N VAL A 687 8.83 -46.07 -22.58
CA VAL A 687 9.23 -46.64 -21.28
C VAL A 687 8.58 -48.01 -21.12
N ASP A 688 9.41 -49.02 -20.85
CA ASP A 688 9.03 -50.43 -20.74
C ASP A 688 8.03 -50.67 -19.58
N ASN A 689 7.07 -51.58 -19.78
CA ASN A 689 6.02 -51.89 -18.79
C ASN A 689 6.60 -52.45 -17.48
N SER A 690 7.87 -52.90 -17.51
CA SER A 690 8.65 -53.32 -16.34
C SER A 690 8.77 -52.23 -15.27
N TYR A 691 8.86 -50.94 -15.64
CA TYR A 691 8.96 -49.82 -14.70
C TYR A 691 7.66 -49.55 -13.92
N LEU A 692 6.51 -49.86 -14.51
CA LEU A 692 5.21 -49.80 -13.82
C LEU A 692 5.13 -50.84 -12.69
N ILE A 693 5.71 -52.02 -12.90
CA ILE A 693 5.79 -53.08 -11.89
C ILE A 693 6.67 -52.63 -10.72
N THR A 694 7.83 -52.03 -10.99
CA THR A 694 8.73 -51.47 -9.97
C THR A 694 8.03 -50.40 -9.11
N ILE A 695 7.29 -49.48 -9.73
CA ILE A 695 6.55 -48.43 -8.99
C ILE A 695 5.42 -49.03 -8.14
N LEU A 696 4.68 -50.01 -8.67
CA LEU A 696 3.63 -50.70 -7.92
C LEU A 696 4.21 -51.45 -6.71
N GLN A 697 5.37 -52.10 -6.86
CA GLN A 697 6.07 -52.76 -5.74
C GLN A 697 6.45 -51.76 -4.63
N PHE A 698 6.82 -50.52 -4.97
CA PHE A 698 7.10 -49.46 -4.00
C PHE A 698 5.85 -48.84 -3.35
N PHE A 699 4.65 -49.02 -3.93
CA PHE A 699 3.41 -48.44 -3.41
C PHE A 699 2.74 -49.32 -2.35
N PHE A 700 2.98 -50.64 -2.41
CA PHE A 700 2.40 -51.65 -1.51
C PHE A 700 3.29 -52.02 -0.30
N PHE A 701 4.48 -51.44 -0.20
CA PHE A 701 5.44 -51.57 0.91
C PHE A 701 5.90 -50.20 1.40
#